data_AF-A0A5C7ZP43-F1
#
_entry.id   AF-A0A5C7ZP43-F1
#
_cell.length_a   1.000
_cell.length_b   1.000
_cell.length_c   1.000
_cell.angle_alpha   90.00
_cell.angle_beta   90.00
_cell.angle_gamma   90.00
#
_symmetry.space_group_name_H-M   'P 1'
#
loop_
_entity.id
_entity.type
_entity.pdbx_description
1 polymer ?
#
loop_
_entity_poly.entity_id
_entity_poly.type
_entity_poly.pdbx_seq_one_letter_code
_entity_poly.pdbx_strand_id
1 'polypeptide(L)'
;MTMRRLDATACVFVTAVTHDSGRRGHAVGHCRQGAAMKQTSQWIFAFCALLISVCSASESTLRSVWREDKQSAVELELRESFPFAKDFRLVEHGPLGARALELPKARYWVGRTLDGSGSEVLLIETPEGSVDGFIQTPKETLKFAGSPTSIRAALVNDTDVRAWLQRVAKSPSENGMCSDHLPIAPEDTRDAQALQSLTPEAVTGSTYGVRLAIDTDFELYQKLGSSAALQTYVGGLIASISSIYEGEANTEIQVTHLEVRSTSSDPWTETTPACQLYAFGREWNTNYTGITRTTAHMLSGKTPSGGGWSGIAWIGVLCSSGFSTTAPTGCSSISGSGNFGGGYGTTFGMSGNSSFLSIERYVVGHELGHNFNSPHTHCYGGLNGNASPIDQCYGGETMSGATCHSGAASLPGPPGAGSGTLMSYCHFLSPGNSNITQILGAGHPYGVAPERVPTRMLQHLASRASSSPSCLAPFAAAASADLSAALSINQNPAPTGSNLVYTATVSNASGGDPSTPTVTVTLPSGVTYSSATGSGFSCSHSSGTVTCAGTSTLAAGSNRSATITVALPANYSGAANLSASTTVTGSVADNNAANNTATLSTPVQLRTDLSAALAINQNPAPTGSNLVYTATVSNAAGAQSSTPTIALTLPPGVTFSTATGSGFNCTHSSGTVTCTGTSALASGSNRAATVTVALPSNYSGASNLAASATVSGSITDSNTANNTATLSTPVQLRTDLSVALSINLNPAPVGSPLTYTVTAINMVAGQPSTPTLTLSLPVGVSFQSASGSGYNCTHSGGAVTCTGLSTLAGGSSRAASVNVLLPANYAGSANLSASAAVSGTILDISSANNTAALSTPVEFPGPDDLFANGFE
;
A
#
# COMPACT_ATOMS: atom_id res chain seq x y z
N MET A 1 20.03 -10.67 -41.50
CA MET A 1 21.31 -10.60 -40.76
C MET A 1 21.17 -9.52 -39.71
N THR A 2 21.49 -9.85 -38.46
CA THR A 2 21.58 -8.99 -37.25
C THR A 2 20.29 -8.42 -36.64
N MET A 3 19.80 -9.14 -35.62
CA MET A 3 18.99 -8.64 -34.51
C MET A 3 19.79 -7.63 -33.68
N ARG A 4 19.12 -6.58 -33.17
CA ARG A 4 19.47 -5.93 -31.90
C ARG A 4 18.21 -5.61 -31.10
N ARG A 5 18.25 -6.05 -29.85
CA ARG A 5 17.33 -5.78 -28.74
C ARG A 5 17.21 -4.28 -28.48
N LEU A 6 16.03 -3.83 -28.05
CA LEU A 6 15.87 -2.62 -27.23
C LEU A 6 14.75 -2.83 -26.23
N ASP A 7 15.06 -2.39 -25.00
CA ASP A 7 14.42 -2.70 -23.72
C ASP A 7 13.09 -1.99 -23.47
N ALA A 8 12.32 -2.57 -22.56
CA ALA A 8 11.09 -2.04 -21.99
C ALA A 8 11.38 -0.96 -20.94
N THR A 9 10.83 0.25 -21.09
CA THR A 9 10.54 1.16 -19.96
C THR A 9 9.53 2.25 -20.33
N ALA A 10 8.65 2.59 -19.38
CA ALA A 10 7.83 3.80 -19.23
C ALA A 10 6.43 3.86 -19.91
N CYS A 11 5.40 3.52 -19.12
CA CYS A 11 4.05 4.10 -19.27
C CYS A 11 3.99 5.41 -18.45
N VAL A 12 3.83 6.54 -19.14
CA VAL A 12 3.53 7.86 -18.56
C VAL A 12 2.01 8.04 -18.56
N PHE A 13 1.43 8.31 -17.40
CA PHE A 13 0.04 8.76 -17.26
C PHE A 13 -0.08 10.23 -17.68
N VAL A 14 -1.01 10.53 -18.59
CA VAL A 14 -1.50 11.89 -18.83
C VAL A 14 -3.00 11.92 -18.60
N THR A 15 -3.41 12.56 -17.52
CA THR A 15 -4.77 13.00 -17.22
C THR A 15 -5.12 14.18 -18.13
N ALA A 16 -6.22 14.10 -18.89
CA ALA A 16 -6.75 15.24 -19.63
C ALA A 16 -8.21 15.50 -19.23
N VAL A 17 -8.41 16.61 -18.51
CA VAL A 17 -9.65 17.35 -18.34
C VAL A 17 -9.80 18.29 -19.53
N THR A 18 -10.97 18.40 -20.17
CA THR A 18 -11.47 19.68 -20.71
C THR A 18 -12.96 19.67 -21.11
N HIS A 19 -13.58 20.80 -20.83
CA HIS A 19 -14.94 21.28 -21.11
C HIS A 19 -15.16 21.76 -22.57
N ASP A 20 -16.39 21.54 -23.06
CA ASP A 20 -17.35 22.40 -23.79
C ASP A 20 -17.01 23.29 -25.03
N SER A 21 -17.97 23.23 -25.97
CA SER A 21 -18.49 24.24 -26.91
C SER A 21 -17.88 24.48 -28.33
N GLY A 22 -18.74 24.36 -29.37
CA GLY A 22 -18.83 25.38 -30.44
C GLY A 22 -18.61 25.01 -31.93
N ARG A 23 -19.73 24.88 -32.67
CA ARG A 23 -20.03 25.33 -34.08
C ARG A 23 -19.44 24.65 -35.35
N ARG A 24 -20.39 24.08 -36.11
CA ARG A 24 -20.77 24.22 -37.55
C ARG A 24 -19.70 24.24 -38.67
N GLY A 25 -19.88 23.34 -39.65
CA GLY A 25 -19.45 23.51 -41.05
C GLY A 25 -19.78 22.30 -41.93
N HIS A 26 -20.74 22.44 -42.84
CA HIS A 26 -21.26 21.44 -43.79
C HIS A 26 -20.26 21.05 -44.90
N ALA A 27 -20.25 19.76 -45.29
CA ALA A 27 -20.30 19.35 -46.70
C ALA A 27 -20.73 17.87 -46.82
N VAL A 28 -21.77 17.66 -47.61
CA VAL A 28 -22.47 16.40 -47.86
C VAL A 28 -21.88 15.71 -49.09
N GLY A 29 -21.61 14.41 -48.97
CA GLY A 29 -21.33 13.51 -50.10
C GLY A 29 -21.88 12.12 -49.77
N HIS A 30 -23.06 11.83 -50.31
CA HIS A 30 -23.89 10.64 -50.07
C HIS A 30 -23.26 9.31 -50.53
N CYS A 31 -23.43 8.25 -49.73
CA CYS A 31 -24.11 7.03 -50.21
C CYS A 31 -24.60 6.11 -49.07
N ARG A 32 -25.95 6.05 -49.00
CA ARG A 32 -26.89 5.03 -48.49
C ARG A 32 -26.57 4.16 -47.26
N GLN A 33 -27.51 4.31 -46.32
CA GLN A 33 -27.79 3.59 -45.08
C GLN A 33 -27.96 2.06 -45.23
N GLY A 34 -27.43 1.36 -44.24
CA GLY A 34 -27.98 0.13 -43.66
C GLY A 34 -27.63 0.13 -42.17
N ALA A 35 -28.64 0.26 -41.32
CA ALA A 35 -28.49 0.58 -39.90
C ALA A 35 -28.05 -0.63 -39.04
N ALA A 36 -26.94 -0.48 -38.32
CA ALA A 36 -26.66 -1.20 -37.06
C ALA A 36 -25.43 -0.60 -36.34
N MET A 37 -25.54 0.63 -35.81
CA MET A 37 -24.53 1.17 -34.87
C MET A 37 -25.19 2.15 -33.91
N LYS A 38 -25.89 1.61 -32.91
CA LYS A 38 -26.23 2.27 -31.64
C LYS A 38 -26.26 1.20 -30.54
N GLN A 39 -25.11 0.57 -30.28
CA GLN A 39 -24.94 -0.31 -29.11
C GLN A 39 -23.48 -0.54 -28.69
N THR A 40 -22.52 0.29 -29.12
CA THR A 40 -21.09 0.06 -28.91
C THR A 40 -20.42 0.94 -27.84
N SER A 41 -21.17 1.78 -27.12
CA SER A 41 -20.57 2.70 -26.12
C SER A 41 -20.74 2.27 -24.65
N GLN A 42 -21.41 1.15 -24.36
CA GLN A 42 -21.42 0.52 -23.03
C GLN A 42 -20.44 -0.67 -22.89
N TRP A 43 -19.76 -1.05 -23.98
CA TRP A 43 -18.85 -2.21 -24.01
C TRP A 43 -17.39 -1.89 -23.67
N ILE A 44 -17.02 -0.61 -23.58
CA ILE A 44 -15.61 -0.20 -23.35
C ILE A 44 -15.28 -0.07 -21.86
N PHE A 45 -16.27 0.11 -20.97
CA PHE A 45 -16.04 0.20 -19.52
C PHE A 45 -16.03 -1.16 -18.79
N ALA A 46 -16.51 -2.23 -19.42
CA ALA A 46 -16.45 -3.59 -18.85
C ALA A 46 -15.19 -4.38 -19.27
N PHE A 47 -14.41 -3.88 -20.24
CA PHE A 47 -13.25 -4.58 -20.78
C PHE A 47 -11.91 -4.21 -20.11
N CYS A 48 -11.89 -3.21 -19.22
CA CYS A 48 -10.66 -2.74 -18.55
C CYS A 48 -10.49 -3.24 -17.10
N ALA A 49 -11.29 -4.20 -16.63
CA ALA A 49 -11.12 -4.80 -15.28
C ALA A 49 -10.44 -6.18 -15.29
N LEU A 50 -9.95 -6.66 -16.44
CA LEU A 50 -9.43 -8.03 -16.59
C LEU A 50 -7.97 -8.06 -17.09
N LEU A 51 -7.09 -7.22 -16.53
CA LEU A 51 -5.66 -7.21 -16.89
C LEU A 51 -4.80 -6.71 -15.70
N ILE A 52 -4.49 -7.58 -14.72
CA ILE A 52 -3.35 -7.40 -13.80
C ILE A 52 -2.68 -8.74 -13.47
N SER A 53 -1.34 -8.73 -13.62
CA SER A 53 -0.30 -9.64 -13.11
C SER A 53 -0.06 -11.00 -13.75
N VAL A 54 0.88 -11.02 -14.69
CA VAL A 54 1.80 -12.16 -14.90
C VAL A 54 3.22 -11.69 -14.61
N CYS A 55 3.65 -11.79 -13.34
CA CYS A 55 5.04 -12.07 -12.95
C CYS A 55 5.19 -12.20 -11.41
N SER A 56 5.98 -13.20 -11.03
CA SER A 56 6.52 -13.52 -9.69
C SER A 56 5.67 -14.40 -8.75
N ALA A 57 6.16 -15.64 -8.59
CA ALA A 57 6.10 -16.56 -7.45
C ALA A 57 4.75 -16.89 -6.76
N SER A 58 4.43 -18.19 -6.82
CA SER A 58 3.56 -19.01 -5.95
C SER A 58 2.03 -18.85 -5.91
N GLU A 59 1.41 -17.81 -6.48
CA GLU A 59 -0.06 -17.79 -6.64
C GLU A 59 -0.48 -17.13 -7.96
N SER A 60 -0.67 -17.95 -9.01
CA SER A 60 -1.25 -17.52 -10.28
C SER A 60 -2.69 -18.05 -10.37
N THR A 61 -3.65 -17.37 -9.73
CA THR A 61 -5.06 -17.81 -9.75
C THR A 61 -5.78 -17.28 -10.97
N LEU A 62 -6.18 -18.19 -11.86
CA LEU A 62 -7.26 -17.93 -12.80
C LEU A 62 -8.55 -17.74 -11.99
N ARG A 63 -8.96 -16.49 -11.78
CA ARG A 63 -10.11 -16.17 -10.92
C ARG A 63 -11.45 -16.40 -11.59
N SER A 64 -11.52 -16.29 -12.92
CA SER A 64 -12.78 -16.42 -13.61
C SER A 64 -12.67 -17.02 -15.02
N VAL A 65 -13.74 -17.71 -15.42
CA VAL A 65 -13.91 -18.28 -16.76
C VAL A 65 -15.18 -17.70 -17.39
N TRP A 66 -15.08 -17.23 -18.63
CA TRP A 66 -16.22 -16.65 -19.34
C TRP A 66 -17.14 -17.72 -19.93
N ARG A 67 -18.42 -17.72 -19.56
CA ARG A 67 -19.47 -18.58 -20.13
C ARG A 67 -20.12 -17.93 -21.34
N GLU A 68 -20.02 -18.59 -22.49
CA GLU A 68 -20.59 -18.08 -23.74
C GLU A 68 -22.12 -18.21 -23.80
N ASP A 69 -22.69 -19.24 -23.18
CA ASP A 69 -24.12 -19.52 -23.18
C ASP A 69 -24.93 -18.53 -22.32
N LYS A 70 -24.37 -18.13 -21.18
CA LYS A 70 -24.99 -17.20 -20.22
C LYS A 70 -24.47 -15.77 -20.30
N GLN A 71 -23.44 -15.53 -21.11
CA GLN A 71 -22.78 -14.23 -21.24
C GLN A 71 -22.33 -13.68 -19.87
N SER A 72 -21.73 -14.53 -19.04
CA SER A 72 -21.33 -14.20 -17.67
C SER A 72 -20.00 -14.87 -17.28
N ALA A 73 -19.29 -14.31 -16.32
CA ALA A 73 -18.11 -14.96 -15.73
C ALA A 73 -18.52 -15.95 -14.63
N VAL A 74 -17.79 -17.06 -14.52
CA VAL A 74 -17.84 -18.00 -13.40
C VAL A 74 -16.56 -17.84 -12.61
N GLU A 75 -16.67 -17.46 -11.34
CA GLU A 75 -15.53 -17.32 -10.45
C GLU A 75 -15.11 -18.67 -9.86
N LEU A 76 -13.80 -18.92 -9.80
CA LEU A 76 -13.22 -20.19 -9.39
C LEU A 76 -12.37 -20.03 -8.14
N GLU A 77 -12.44 -21.04 -7.28
CA GLU A 77 -11.50 -21.29 -6.19
C GLU A 77 -10.67 -22.51 -6.58
N LEU A 78 -9.38 -22.30 -6.86
CA LEU A 78 -8.48 -23.33 -7.38
C LEU A 78 -7.31 -23.56 -6.43
N ARG A 79 -6.90 -24.82 -6.30
CA ARG A 79 -5.63 -25.22 -5.69
C ARG A 79 -4.79 -25.98 -6.72
N GLU A 80 -3.48 -25.78 -6.70
CA GLU A 80 -2.57 -26.56 -7.54
C GLU A 80 -2.56 -28.02 -7.05
N SER A 81 -2.60 -28.96 -8.00
CA SER A 81 -2.57 -30.40 -7.78
C SER A 81 -1.29 -30.98 -8.36
N PHE A 82 -0.71 -31.97 -7.67
CA PHE A 82 0.54 -32.60 -8.04
C PHE A 82 0.31 -34.08 -8.38
N PRO A 83 -0.32 -34.41 -9.53
CA PRO A 83 -0.67 -35.79 -9.88
C PRO A 83 0.54 -36.70 -10.14
N PHE A 84 1.76 -36.15 -10.19
CA PHE A 84 3.01 -36.90 -10.35
C PHE A 84 3.87 -36.77 -9.10
N ALA A 85 4.35 -37.90 -8.58
CA ALA A 85 5.25 -37.91 -7.44
C ALA A 85 6.61 -37.26 -7.78
N LYS A 86 7.36 -36.84 -6.75
CA LYS A 86 8.70 -36.25 -6.94
C LYS A 86 9.67 -37.19 -7.65
N ASP A 87 9.54 -38.49 -7.39
CA ASP A 87 10.34 -39.55 -7.99
C ASP A 87 9.69 -40.18 -9.23
N PHE A 88 8.72 -39.48 -9.85
CA PHE A 88 8.03 -39.92 -11.07
C PHE A 88 8.99 -40.27 -12.20
N ARG A 89 8.73 -41.41 -12.86
CA ARG A 89 9.44 -41.85 -14.06
C ARG A 89 8.47 -42.09 -15.21
N LEU A 90 8.83 -41.62 -16.40
CA LEU A 90 8.15 -41.93 -17.64
C LEU A 90 9.07 -42.76 -18.53
N VAL A 91 8.57 -43.90 -19.01
CA VAL A 91 9.29 -44.81 -19.89
C VAL A 91 8.49 -45.00 -21.17
N GLU A 92 9.09 -44.69 -22.32
CA GLU A 92 8.48 -44.90 -23.63
C GLU A 92 9.08 -46.15 -24.30
N HIS A 93 8.22 -47.08 -24.71
CA HIS A 93 8.57 -48.24 -25.53
C HIS A 93 8.41 -47.86 -26.99
N GLY A 94 9.53 -47.49 -27.61
CA GLY A 94 9.59 -47.06 -29.00
C GLY A 94 10.23 -48.10 -29.93
N PRO A 95 10.37 -47.76 -31.23
CA PRO A 95 11.03 -48.64 -32.21
C PRO A 95 12.48 -48.99 -31.87
N LEU A 96 13.12 -48.19 -31.00
CA LEU A 96 14.49 -48.38 -30.52
C LEU A 96 14.56 -49.05 -29.14
N GLY A 97 13.44 -49.58 -28.65
CA GLY A 97 13.31 -50.15 -27.30
C GLY A 97 12.83 -49.14 -26.26
N ALA A 98 12.86 -49.56 -25.00
CA ALA A 98 12.43 -48.76 -23.86
C ALA A 98 13.43 -47.64 -23.55
N ARG A 99 12.95 -46.41 -23.40
CA ARG A 99 13.76 -45.25 -22.99
C ARG A 99 13.03 -44.41 -21.95
N ALA A 100 13.77 -43.95 -20.94
CA ALA A 100 13.24 -42.96 -20.01
C ALA A 100 13.15 -41.60 -20.70
N LEU A 101 12.05 -40.87 -20.49
CA LEU A 101 11.88 -39.52 -21.03
C LEU A 101 11.80 -38.50 -19.89
N GLU A 102 12.52 -37.39 -20.06
CA GLU A 102 12.25 -36.15 -19.33
C GLU A 102 11.36 -35.27 -20.21
N LEU A 103 10.08 -35.18 -19.86
CA LEU A 103 9.10 -34.40 -20.61
C LEU A 103 8.67 -33.16 -19.81
N PRO A 104 8.33 -32.06 -20.49
CA PRO A 104 7.87 -30.85 -19.82
C PRO A 104 6.55 -31.12 -19.10
N LYS A 105 6.47 -30.71 -17.83
CA LYS A 105 5.34 -31.01 -16.95
C LYS A 105 4.28 -29.92 -17.11
N ALA A 106 3.09 -30.31 -17.54
CA ALA A 106 1.91 -29.47 -17.41
C ALA A 106 1.62 -29.19 -15.93
N ARG A 107 0.93 -28.10 -15.65
CA ARG A 107 0.42 -27.75 -14.33
C ARG A 107 -1.05 -28.09 -14.24
N TYR A 108 -1.49 -28.53 -13.07
CA TYR A 108 -2.83 -29.04 -12.84
C TYR A 108 -3.45 -28.29 -11.66
N TRP A 109 -4.71 -27.93 -11.77
CA TRP A 109 -5.47 -27.34 -10.68
C TRP A 109 -6.81 -28.02 -10.57
N VAL A 110 -7.22 -28.21 -9.33
CA VAL A 110 -8.55 -28.71 -8.99
C VAL A 110 -9.25 -27.71 -8.09
N GLY A 111 -10.57 -27.71 -8.07
CA GLY A 111 -11.29 -26.74 -7.26
C GLY A 111 -12.79 -26.75 -7.47
N ARG A 112 -13.41 -25.61 -7.17
CA ARG A 112 -14.87 -25.41 -7.24
C ARG A 112 -15.19 -24.00 -7.72
N THR A 113 -16.44 -23.77 -8.08
CA THR A 113 -16.97 -22.43 -8.32
C THR A 113 -17.36 -21.77 -7.01
N LEU A 114 -17.17 -20.45 -6.91
CA LEU A 114 -17.48 -19.67 -5.70
C LEU A 114 -18.99 -19.49 -5.44
N ASP A 115 -19.83 -19.79 -6.43
CA ASP A 115 -21.29 -19.64 -6.33
C ASP A 115 -21.98 -20.72 -5.46
N GLY A 116 -21.20 -21.65 -4.89
CA GLY A 116 -21.71 -22.69 -3.99
C GLY A 116 -22.53 -23.76 -4.71
N SER A 117 -22.43 -23.90 -6.03
CA SER A 117 -23.23 -24.84 -6.83
C SER A 117 -22.87 -26.33 -6.65
N GLY A 118 -22.00 -26.69 -5.70
CA GLY A 118 -21.50 -28.05 -5.52
C GLY A 118 -20.71 -28.53 -6.74
N SER A 119 -19.94 -27.61 -7.34
CA SER A 119 -19.21 -27.84 -8.57
C SER A 119 -17.79 -28.33 -8.32
N GLU A 120 -17.23 -28.90 -9.36
CA GLU A 120 -15.86 -29.33 -9.43
C GLU A 120 -15.20 -28.79 -10.68
N VAL A 121 -13.94 -28.39 -10.54
CA VAL A 121 -13.15 -27.79 -11.60
C VAL A 121 -11.87 -28.57 -11.76
N LEU A 122 -11.53 -28.91 -13.00
CA LEU A 122 -10.19 -29.31 -13.42
C LEU A 122 -9.67 -28.27 -14.42
N LEU A 123 -8.47 -27.76 -14.18
CA LEU A 123 -7.74 -26.90 -15.11
C LEU A 123 -6.35 -27.51 -15.35
N ILE A 124 -5.94 -27.56 -16.61
CA ILE A 124 -4.65 -28.06 -17.07
C ILE A 124 -4.00 -26.94 -17.86
N GLU A 125 -2.82 -26.48 -17.44
CA GLU A 125 -1.98 -25.55 -18.20
C GLU A 125 -0.82 -26.34 -18.79
N THR A 126 -0.77 -26.42 -20.11
CA THR A 126 0.33 -27.07 -20.82
C THR A 126 1.60 -26.23 -20.69
N PRO A 127 2.79 -26.84 -20.88
CA PRO A 127 4.05 -26.10 -20.91
C PRO A 127 4.09 -24.98 -21.96
N GLU A 128 3.32 -25.11 -23.04
CA GLU A 128 3.19 -24.13 -24.10
C GLU A 128 2.25 -22.97 -23.74
N GLY A 129 1.64 -23.01 -22.54
CA GLY A 129 0.72 -22.01 -22.04
C GLY A 129 -0.69 -22.14 -22.60
N SER A 130 -1.07 -23.27 -23.21
CA SER A 130 -2.50 -23.52 -23.49
C SER A 130 -3.18 -24.03 -22.22
N VAL A 131 -4.44 -23.66 -22.04
CA VAL A 131 -5.28 -24.11 -20.93
C VAL A 131 -6.41 -24.96 -21.45
N ASP A 132 -6.69 -26.07 -20.77
CA ASP A 132 -7.79 -26.99 -21.05
C ASP A 132 -8.40 -27.47 -19.72
N GLY A 133 -9.66 -27.91 -19.73
CA GLY A 133 -10.32 -28.30 -18.49
C GLY A 133 -11.84 -28.37 -18.55
N PHE A 134 -12.43 -28.55 -17.38
CA PHE A 134 -13.88 -28.61 -17.23
C PHE A 134 -14.36 -28.05 -15.90
N ILE A 135 -15.61 -27.61 -15.87
CA ILE A 135 -16.39 -27.33 -14.67
C ILE A 135 -17.58 -28.29 -14.70
N GLN A 136 -17.66 -29.19 -13.72
CA GLN A 136 -18.78 -30.09 -13.55
C GLN A 136 -19.65 -29.59 -12.41
N THR A 137 -20.94 -29.46 -12.64
CA THR A 137 -21.95 -29.17 -11.62
C THR A 137 -22.93 -30.34 -11.55
N PRO A 138 -23.82 -30.39 -10.54
CA PRO A 138 -24.86 -31.43 -10.49
C PRO A 138 -25.80 -31.44 -11.70
N LYS A 139 -25.84 -30.38 -12.52
CA LYS A 139 -26.80 -30.21 -13.63
C LYS A 139 -26.16 -30.19 -15.01
N GLU A 140 -24.89 -29.81 -15.11
CA GLU A 140 -24.22 -29.57 -16.39
C GLU A 140 -22.70 -29.74 -16.27
N THR A 141 -22.06 -30.10 -17.38
CA THR A 141 -20.60 -30.03 -17.54
C THR A 141 -20.27 -28.93 -18.55
N LEU A 142 -19.43 -27.99 -18.15
CA LEU A 142 -18.87 -26.93 -18.98
C LEU A 142 -17.44 -27.31 -19.33
N LYS A 143 -17.04 -27.11 -20.58
CA LYS A 143 -15.66 -27.31 -21.03
C LYS A 143 -15.06 -25.96 -21.35
N PHE A 144 -13.78 -25.79 -21.04
CA PHE A 144 -13.06 -24.58 -21.41
C PHE A 144 -11.69 -24.92 -21.97
N ALA A 145 -11.32 -24.19 -23.01
CA ALA A 145 -10.00 -24.25 -23.62
C ALA A 145 -9.57 -22.85 -24.05
N GLY A 146 -8.26 -22.59 -24.11
CA GLY A 146 -7.74 -21.30 -24.54
C GLY A 146 -6.31 -21.03 -24.12
N SER A 147 -5.99 -19.76 -23.89
CA SER A 147 -4.75 -19.30 -23.27
C SER A 147 -5.06 -18.73 -21.88
N PRO A 148 -4.07 -18.51 -20.99
CA PRO A 148 -4.30 -18.02 -19.64
C PRO A 148 -4.90 -16.60 -19.65
N THR A 149 -4.82 -15.90 -20.79
CA THR A 149 -5.33 -14.55 -21.02
C THR A 149 -6.68 -14.51 -21.76
N SER A 150 -7.18 -15.62 -22.29
CA SER A 150 -8.49 -15.70 -22.94
C SER A 150 -9.09 -17.11 -22.87
N ILE A 151 -9.59 -17.49 -21.70
CA ILE A 151 -10.28 -18.77 -21.49
C ILE A 151 -11.77 -18.60 -21.75
N ARG A 152 -12.31 -19.42 -22.66
CA ARG A 152 -13.73 -19.46 -23.00
C ARG A 152 -14.32 -20.80 -22.56
N ALA A 153 -15.38 -20.77 -21.77
CA ALA A 153 -16.19 -21.93 -21.44
C ALA A 153 -17.44 -21.99 -22.31
N ALA A 154 -17.66 -23.17 -22.89
CA ALA A 154 -18.90 -23.52 -23.58
C ALA A 154 -19.61 -24.65 -22.83
N LEU A 155 -20.94 -24.57 -22.79
CA LEU A 155 -21.79 -25.72 -22.49
C LEU A 155 -21.47 -26.84 -23.48
N VAL A 156 -21.32 -28.07 -23.00
CA VAL A 156 -21.21 -29.24 -23.88
C VAL A 156 -22.59 -29.52 -24.50
N ASN A 157 -22.97 -28.76 -25.52
CA ASN A 157 -24.23 -28.96 -26.26
C ASN A 157 -24.02 -29.95 -27.42
N ASP A 158 -24.12 -31.24 -27.10
CA ASP A 158 -25.13 -32.15 -27.65
C ASP A 158 -25.26 -32.36 -29.19
N THR A 159 -24.29 -32.00 -30.04
CA THR A 159 -24.27 -32.50 -31.43
C THR A 159 -23.13 -33.47 -31.69
N ASP A 160 -21.93 -33.20 -31.19
CA ASP A 160 -20.83 -34.19 -31.24
C ASP A 160 -20.97 -35.27 -30.18
N VAL A 161 -21.46 -34.91 -28.99
CA VAL A 161 -21.83 -35.86 -27.95
C VAL A 161 -23.08 -36.64 -28.36
N ARG A 162 -24.14 -36.04 -28.94
CA ARG A 162 -25.27 -36.83 -29.49
C ARG A 162 -24.89 -37.64 -30.72
N ALA A 163 -24.09 -37.14 -31.65
CA ALA A 163 -23.68 -37.92 -32.83
C ALA A 163 -22.74 -39.07 -32.44
N TRP A 164 -21.93 -38.90 -31.40
CA TRP A 164 -21.15 -39.98 -30.80
C TRP A 164 -22.03 -40.92 -29.98
N LEU A 165 -22.89 -40.43 -29.09
CA LEU A 165 -23.88 -41.24 -28.36
C LEU A 165 -24.82 -41.99 -29.31
N GLN A 166 -25.17 -41.44 -30.48
CA GLN A 166 -25.95 -42.11 -31.54
C GLN A 166 -25.13 -43.12 -32.35
N ARG A 167 -23.81 -42.98 -32.40
CA ARG A 167 -22.89 -43.99 -32.96
C ARG A 167 -22.65 -45.14 -31.97
N VAL A 168 -22.63 -44.86 -30.68
CA VAL A 168 -22.49 -45.85 -29.59
C VAL A 168 -23.83 -46.55 -29.30
N ALA A 169 -24.96 -45.85 -29.39
CA ALA A 169 -26.32 -46.37 -29.20
C ALA A 169 -26.87 -47.19 -30.38
N LYS A 170 -26.08 -47.42 -31.44
CA LYS A 170 -26.45 -48.34 -32.54
C LYS A 170 -25.97 -49.78 -32.32
N SER A 171 -25.33 -50.07 -31.19
CA SER A 171 -25.07 -51.45 -30.76
C SER A 171 -26.14 -51.88 -29.75
N PRO A 172 -27.04 -52.84 -30.08
CA PRO A 172 -28.09 -53.32 -29.16
C PRO A 172 -27.59 -54.16 -27.97
N SER A 173 -26.34 -54.00 -27.53
CA SER A 173 -25.80 -54.71 -26.37
C SER A 173 -25.14 -53.71 -25.40
N GLU A 174 -25.97 -52.99 -24.63
CA GLU A 174 -25.57 -52.08 -23.56
C GLU A 174 -25.00 -52.81 -22.31
N ASN A 175 -23.91 -53.56 -22.46
CA ASN A 175 -23.32 -54.34 -21.35
C ASN A 175 -21.84 -53.97 -21.04
N GLY A 176 -21.41 -52.74 -21.31
CA GLY A 176 -19.98 -52.41 -21.36
C GLY A 176 -19.34 -51.81 -20.10
N MET A 177 -20.02 -50.94 -19.35
CA MET A 177 -19.27 -49.95 -18.53
C MET A 177 -18.48 -50.52 -17.35
N CYS A 178 -18.92 -51.65 -16.76
CA CYS A 178 -18.17 -52.48 -15.83
C CYS A 178 -18.77 -53.90 -15.88
N SER A 179 -18.03 -54.93 -16.30
CA SER A 179 -18.54 -56.31 -16.38
C SER A 179 -17.78 -57.23 -15.42
N ASP A 180 -18.56 -58.02 -14.68
CA ASP A 180 -18.19 -59.13 -13.78
C ASP A 180 -17.30 -58.77 -12.57
N HIS A 181 -17.78 -59.19 -11.39
CA HIS A 181 -17.01 -59.11 -10.15
C HIS A 181 -15.93 -60.15 -10.08
N LEU A 182 -14.80 -59.71 -9.55
CA LEU A 182 -13.77 -60.61 -9.07
C LEU A 182 -13.95 -60.80 -7.55
N PRO A 183 -13.79 -62.03 -7.03
CA PRO A 183 -13.97 -62.29 -5.60
C PRO A 183 -12.90 -61.58 -4.75
N ILE A 184 -13.25 -61.29 -3.49
CA ILE A 184 -12.32 -60.81 -2.46
C ILE A 184 -11.13 -61.78 -2.36
N ALA A 185 -9.91 -61.26 -2.30
CA ALA A 185 -8.72 -62.09 -2.27
C ALA A 185 -8.66 -63.00 -1.01
N PRO A 186 -8.21 -64.27 -1.09
CA PRO A 186 -8.14 -65.20 0.05
C PRO A 186 -7.27 -64.71 1.21
N GLU A 187 -6.22 -63.93 0.95
CA GLU A 187 -5.38 -63.30 1.97
C GLU A 187 -6.20 -62.37 2.89
N ASP A 188 -7.32 -61.85 2.39
CA ASP A 188 -8.21 -60.90 3.08
C ASP A 188 -9.28 -61.58 3.95
N THR A 189 -9.42 -62.91 3.94
CA THR A 189 -10.35 -63.60 4.88
C THR A 189 -9.89 -63.53 6.33
N ARG A 190 -8.56 -63.39 6.56
CA ARG A 190 -7.97 -63.11 7.88
C ARG A 190 -8.12 -61.63 8.26
N ASP A 191 -8.06 -60.72 7.29
CA ASP A 191 -8.26 -59.29 7.49
C ASP A 191 -9.75 -58.91 7.59
N ALA A 192 -10.69 -59.67 7.03
CA ALA A 192 -12.14 -59.41 7.13
C ALA A 192 -12.67 -59.51 8.58
N GLN A 193 -12.08 -60.39 9.40
CA GLN A 193 -12.36 -60.43 10.85
C GLN A 193 -11.65 -59.31 11.61
N ALA A 194 -10.45 -58.88 11.17
CA ALA A 194 -9.73 -57.75 11.76
C ALA A 194 -10.41 -56.40 11.45
N LEU A 195 -10.90 -56.20 10.22
CA LEU A 195 -11.62 -55.03 9.73
C LEU A 195 -12.98 -54.83 10.42
N GLN A 196 -13.61 -55.91 10.90
CA GLN A 196 -14.83 -55.83 11.75
C GLN A 196 -14.51 -55.42 13.19
N SER A 197 -13.26 -55.58 13.64
CA SER A 197 -12.80 -55.29 15.01
C SER A 197 -12.09 -53.95 15.18
N LEU A 198 -11.74 -53.27 14.06
CA LEU A 198 -11.20 -51.92 14.09
C LEU A 198 -12.33 -50.94 14.44
N THR A 199 -12.31 -50.43 15.67
CA THR A 199 -13.07 -49.26 16.07
C THR A 199 -12.70 -48.06 15.17
N PRO A 200 -13.56 -47.04 15.01
CA PRO A 200 -13.42 -45.94 14.03
C PRO A 200 -12.26 -44.97 14.27
N GLU A 201 -11.17 -45.38 14.88
CA GLU A 201 -9.92 -44.61 14.89
C GLU A 201 -9.07 -45.03 13.70
N ALA A 202 -9.60 -44.81 12.49
CA ALA A 202 -8.72 -44.32 11.44
C ALA A 202 -8.04 -43.09 12.03
N VAL A 203 -6.70 -43.03 12.02
CA VAL A 203 -5.94 -41.90 12.57
C VAL A 203 -6.53 -40.62 12.01
N THR A 204 -7.32 -39.92 12.82
CA THR A 204 -8.05 -38.73 12.42
C THR A 204 -7.01 -37.68 12.04
N GLY A 205 -7.07 -37.21 10.79
CA GLY A 205 -6.19 -36.16 10.28
C GLY A 205 -4.95 -36.59 9.49
N SER A 206 -4.75 -37.89 9.20
CA SER A 206 -3.69 -38.34 8.28
C SER A 206 -4.20 -38.48 6.84
N THR A 207 -3.50 -37.87 5.88
CA THR A 207 -3.69 -38.12 4.45
C THR A 207 -2.80 -39.28 4.02
N TYR A 208 -3.28 -40.27 3.28
CA TYR A 208 -2.47 -41.39 2.78
C TYR A 208 -1.95 -41.11 1.37
N GLY A 209 -0.70 -41.52 1.10
CA GLY A 209 -0.10 -41.38 -0.23
C GLY A 209 -0.14 -42.66 -1.04
N VAL A 210 -1.05 -42.74 -2.00
CA VAL A 210 -1.18 -43.89 -2.90
C VAL A 210 -0.30 -43.68 -4.13
N ARG A 211 0.66 -44.57 -4.28
CA ARG A 211 1.63 -44.58 -5.37
C ARG A 211 1.07 -45.39 -6.52
N LEU A 212 0.55 -44.71 -7.53
CA LEU A 212 -0.03 -45.33 -8.72
C LEU A 212 1.05 -45.51 -9.79
N ALA A 213 1.11 -46.71 -10.37
CA ALA A 213 1.85 -46.95 -11.60
C ALA A 213 0.87 -47.13 -12.75
N ILE A 214 1.15 -46.54 -13.91
CA ILE A 214 0.26 -46.58 -15.08
C ILE A 214 0.99 -47.20 -16.25
N ASP A 215 0.30 -48.07 -16.98
CA ASP A 215 0.70 -48.52 -18.31
C ASP A 215 -0.37 -48.14 -19.32
N THR A 216 0.04 -47.85 -20.55
CA THR A 216 -0.87 -47.50 -21.64
C THR A 216 -0.64 -48.40 -22.83
N ASP A 217 -1.59 -48.52 -23.74
CA ASP A 217 -1.37 -49.25 -25.00
C ASP A 217 -1.05 -48.32 -26.17
N PHE A 218 -0.68 -48.94 -27.29
CA PHE A 218 -0.42 -48.23 -28.53
C PHE A 218 -1.65 -47.46 -29.04
N GLU A 219 -2.84 -48.00 -28.86
CA GLU A 219 -4.09 -47.38 -29.31
C GLU A 219 -4.34 -46.06 -28.58
N LEU A 220 -4.07 -45.98 -27.29
CA LEU A 220 -4.15 -44.73 -26.53
C LEU A 220 -3.08 -43.73 -26.99
N TYR A 221 -1.86 -44.19 -27.21
CA TYR A 221 -0.78 -43.36 -27.77
C TYR A 221 -1.18 -42.77 -29.14
N GLN A 222 -1.75 -43.59 -30.04
CA GLN A 222 -2.19 -43.14 -31.36
C GLN A 222 -3.26 -42.05 -31.30
N LYS A 223 -4.19 -42.13 -30.35
CA LYS A 223 -5.24 -41.11 -30.16
C LYS A 223 -4.66 -39.77 -29.70
N LEU A 224 -3.65 -39.80 -28.85
CA LEU A 224 -3.01 -38.60 -28.25
C LEU A 224 -1.85 -38.06 -29.09
N GLY A 225 -1.29 -38.87 -29.98
CA GLY A 225 -0.29 -38.50 -30.98
C GLY A 225 1.13 -38.27 -30.45
N SER A 226 1.33 -38.14 -29.15
CA SER A 226 2.66 -38.01 -28.54
C SER A 226 2.70 -38.40 -27.06
N SER A 227 3.89 -38.77 -26.57
CA SER A 227 4.13 -39.08 -25.16
C SER A 227 3.89 -37.89 -24.23
N ALA A 228 4.12 -36.66 -24.69
CA ALA A 228 3.87 -35.44 -23.91
C ALA A 228 2.37 -35.15 -23.75
N ALA A 229 1.59 -35.32 -24.83
CA ALA A 229 0.14 -35.22 -24.76
C ALA A 229 -0.45 -36.31 -23.86
N LEU A 230 0.09 -37.53 -23.94
CA LEU A 230 -0.34 -38.65 -23.10
C LEU A 230 -0.03 -38.43 -21.63
N GLN A 231 1.18 -37.98 -21.27
CA GLN A 231 1.49 -37.59 -19.90
C GLN A 231 0.55 -36.48 -19.41
N THR A 232 0.32 -35.45 -20.23
CA THR A 232 -0.57 -34.33 -19.88
C THR A 232 -1.98 -34.82 -19.55
N TYR A 233 -2.51 -35.68 -20.42
CA TYR A 233 -3.81 -36.32 -20.29
C TYR A 233 -3.91 -37.19 -19.03
N VAL A 234 -2.93 -38.07 -18.80
CA VAL A 234 -2.88 -38.92 -17.60
C VAL A 234 -2.82 -38.07 -16.33
N GLY A 235 -2.00 -37.02 -16.30
CA GLY A 235 -1.93 -36.14 -15.14
C GLY A 235 -3.25 -35.43 -14.85
N GLY A 236 -3.97 -34.99 -15.88
CA GLY A 236 -5.28 -34.35 -15.72
C GLY A 236 -6.33 -35.32 -15.18
N LEU A 237 -6.36 -36.54 -15.73
CA LEU A 237 -7.23 -37.61 -15.26
C LEU A 237 -6.97 -37.94 -13.79
N ILE A 238 -5.72 -38.18 -13.41
CA ILE A 238 -5.37 -38.54 -12.03
C ILE A 238 -5.56 -37.37 -11.06
N ALA A 239 -5.25 -36.13 -11.45
CA ALA A 239 -5.53 -34.96 -10.62
C ALA A 239 -7.01 -34.86 -10.25
N SER A 240 -7.90 -35.09 -11.23
CA SER A 240 -9.35 -35.06 -11.03
C SER A 240 -9.88 -36.23 -10.18
N ILE A 241 -9.28 -37.42 -10.29
CA ILE A 241 -9.63 -38.57 -9.45
C ILE A 241 -9.13 -38.34 -8.02
N SER A 242 -7.86 -37.95 -7.88
CA SER A 242 -7.23 -37.66 -6.59
C SER A 242 -8.02 -36.62 -5.80
N SER A 243 -8.57 -35.59 -6.45
CA SER A 243 -9.41 -34.60 -5.77
C SER A 243 -10.64 -35.21 -5.07
N ILE A 244 -11.26 -36.27 -5.60
CA ILE A 244 -12.35 -36.99 -4.91
C ILE A 244 -11.81 -37.72 -3.68
N TYR A 245 -10.74 -38.49 -3.89
CA TYR A 245 -10.16 -39.36 -2.88
C TYR A 245 -9.53 -38.56 -1.73
N GLU A 246 -8.98 -37.38 -2.01
CA GLU A 246 -8.49 -36.44 -1.01
C GLU A 246 -9.64 -35.89 -0.17
N GLY A 247 -10.75 -35.53 -0.81
CA GLY A 247 -11.91 -34.93 -0.15
C GLY A 247 -12.72 -35.89 0.70
N GLU A 248 -12.77 -37.18 0.34
CA GLU A 248 -13.67 -38.15 0.99
C GLU A 248 -12.97 -39.36 1.63
N ALA A 249 -11.79 -39.74 1.12
CA ALA A 249 -11.03 -40.90 1.60
C ALA A 249 -9.64 -40.52 2.15
N ASN A 250 -9.41 -39.24 2.48
CA ASN A 250 -8.14 -38.68 2.94
C ASN A 250 -6.93 -39.26 2.19
N THR A 251 -6.99 -39.33 0.86
CA THR A 251 -5.96 -40.00 0.06
C THR A 251 -5.55 -39.17 -1.12
N GLU A 252 -4.25 -38.87 -1.23
CA GLU A 252 -3.65 -38.31 -2.43
C GLU A 252 -3.13 -39.45 -3.31
N ILE A 253 -3.57 -39.49 -4.57
CA ILE A 253 -3.14 -40.48 -5.57
C ILE A 253 -2.13 -39.81 -6.49
N GLN A 254 -0.88 -40.31 -6.48
CA GLN A 254 0.20 -39.79 -7.31
C GLN A 254 0.73 -40.86 -8.25
N VAL A 255 0.87 -40.50 -9.53
CA VAL A 255 1.56 -41.31 -10.53
C VAL A 255 3.06 -41.26 -10.26
N THR A 256 3.63 -42.44 -10.05
CA THR A 256 5.06 -42.63 -9.76
C THR A 256 5.80 -43.24 -10.94
N HIS A 257 5.06 -43.94 -11.80
CA HIS A 257 5.62 -44.57 -12.99
C HIS A 257 4.58 -44.57 -14.10
N LEU A 258 4.98 -44.19 -15.31
CA LEU A 258 4.14 -44.19 -16.51
C LEU A 258 4.87 -44.89 -17.67
N GLU A 259 4.34 -46.02 -18.09
CA GLU A 259 4.77 -46.75 -19.28
C GLU A 259 3.94 -46.30 -20.49
N VAL A 260 4.61 -45.83 -21.54
CA VAL A 260 4.01 -45.35 -22.79
C VAL A 260 4.39 -46.30 -23.92
N ARG A 261 3.41 -47.00 -24.50
CA ARG A 261 3.63 -47.90 -25.64
C ARG A 261 3.45 -47.12 -26.94
N SER A 262 4.55 -46.69 -27.55
CA SER A 262 4.53 -45.86 -28.77
C SER A 262 4.63 -46.68 -30.07
N THR A 263 4.59 -48.01 -29.97
CA THR A 263 4.57 -48.95 -31.10
C THR A 263 3.52 -50.02 -30.89
N SER A 264 3.05 -50.65 -31.96
CA SER A 264 2.04 -51.72 -31.91
C SER A 264 2.50 -53.02 -31.23
N SER A 265 3.65 -53.03 -30.56
CA SER A 265 4.22 -54.19 -29.87
C SER A 265 3.82 -54.16 -28.39
N ASP A 266 2.52 -54.15 -28.12
CA ASP A 266 2.02 -54.24 -26.75
C ASP A 266 2.30 -55.64 -26.15
N PRO A 267 2.62 -55.74 -24.85
CA PRO A 267 2.70 -57.04 -24.16
C PRO A 267 1.34 -57.76 -24.05
N TRP A 268 0.23 -57.08 -24.36
CA TRP A 268 -1.13 -57.60 -24.23
C TRP A 268 -1.97 -57.38 -25.50
N THR A 269 -2.70 -58.42 -25.90
CA THR A 269 -3.59 -58.42 -27.07
C THR A 269 -5.05 -58.64 -26.71
N GLU A 270 -5.36 -58.72 -25.42
CA GLU A 270 -6.69 -59.08 -24.93
C GLU A 270 -7.66 -57.91 -25.07
N THR A 271 -8.92 -58.20 -25.37
CA THR A 271 -9.98 -57.19 -25.53
C THR A 271 -11.17 -57.42 -24.59
N THR A 272 -11.15 -58.48 -23.79
CA THR A 272 -12.14 -58.68 -22.72
C THR A 272 -11.54 -58.17 -21.39
N PRO A 273 -12.33 -57.52 -20.51
CA PRO A 273 -11.80 -56.93 -19.28
C PRO A 273 -11.04 -57.92 -18.39
N ALA A 274 -11.65 -59.06 -18.06
CA ALA A 274 -11.04 -60.07 -17.18
C ALA A 274 -9.73 -60.64 -17.75
N CYS A 275 -9.68 -60.83 -19.07
CA CYS A 275 -8.49 -61.31 -19.75
C CYS A 275 -7.33 -60.32 -19.70
N GLN A 276 -7.64 -59.07 -19.97
CA GLN A 276 -6.65 -58.01 -19.96
C GLN A 276 -6.11 -57.75 -18.56
N LEU A 277 -6.96 -57.76 -17.53
CA LEU A 277 -6.51 -57.60 -16.15
C LEU A 277 -5.53 -58.71 -15.75
N TYR A 278 -5.82 -59.96 -16.13
CA TYR A 278 -4.91 -61.07 -15.87
C TYR A 278 -3.59 -60.95 -16.66
N ALA A 279 -3.67 -60.65 -17.95
CA ALA A 279 -2.48 -60.49 -18.80
C ALA A 279 -1.59 -59.36 -18.30
N PHE A 280 -2.19 -58.22 -17.96
CA PHE A 280 -1.51 -57.07 -17.36
C PHE A 280 -0.87 -57.41 -16.02
N GLY A 281 -1.64 -58.03 -15.10
CA GLY A 281 -1.14 -58.43 -13.80
C GLY A 281 0.03 -59.41 -13.90
N ARG A 282 -0.01 -60.37 -14.82
CA ARG A 282 1.09 -61.32 -15.08
C ARG A 282 2.34 -60.61 -15.60
N GLU A 283 2.17 -59.72 -16.56
CA GLU A 283 3.26 -58.94 -17.15
C GLU A 283 3.95 -58.09 -16.09
N TRP A 284 3.17 -57.31 -15.33
CA TRP A 284 3.69 -56.44 -14.28
C TRP A 284 4.30 -57.19 -13.10
N ASN A 285 3.72 -58.33 -12.72
CA ASN A 285 4.27 -59.16 -11.67
C ASN A 285 5.59 -59.85 -12.08
N THR A 286 5.79 -60.11 -13.37
CA THR A 286 6.99 -60.79 -13.86
C THR A 286 8.11 -59.80 -14.15
N ASN A 287 7.81 -58.70 -14.84
CA ASN A 287 8.81 -57.83 -15.46
C ASN A 287 9.02 -56.49 -14.74
N TYR A 288 8.13 -56.12 -13.80
CA TYR A 288 8.11 -54.78 -13.19
C TYR A 288 8.18 -54.82 -11.65
N THR A 289 8.81 -55.86 -11.08
CA THR A 289 8.95 -56.08 -9.63
C THR A 289 9.81 -55.03 -8.92
N GLY A 290 10.65 -54.29 -9.65
CA GLY A 290 11.51 -53.22 -9.12
C GLY A 290 10.84 -51.86 -8.96
N ILE A 291 9.57 -51.71 -9.32
CA ILE A 291 8.84 -50.43 -9.26
C ILE A 291 8.07 -50.35 -7.94
N THR A 292 8.43 -49.38 -7.09
CA THR A 292 7.71 -49.10 -5.84
C THR A 292 6.35 -48.46 -6.12
N ARG A 293 5.28 -49.20 -5.83
CA ARG A 293 3.88 -48.78 -6.05
C ARG A 293 2.94 -49.38 -5.01
N THR A 294 1.81 -48.71 -4.82
CA THR A 294 0.67 -49.21 -4.05
C THR A 294 -0.27 -50.04 -4.91
N THR A 295 -0.49 -49.63 -6.15
CA THR A 295 -1.26 -50.36 -7.17
C THR A 295 -0.77 -49.98 -8.57
N ALA A 296 -1.08 -50.79 -9.59
CA ALA A 296 -0.87 -50.44 -11.00
C ALA A 296 -2.18 -50.49 -11.79
N HIS A 297 -2.33 -49.59 -12.75
CA HIS A 297 -3.55 -49.49 -13.56
C HIS A 297 -3.23 -49.37 -15.05
N MET A 298 -3.90 -50.16 -15.86
CA MET A 298 -3.77 -50.13 -17.31
C MET A 298 -4.82 -49.18 -17.92
N LEU A 299 -4.39 -48.24 -18.77
CA LEU A 299 -5.27 -47.35 -19.53
C LEU A 299 -5.20 -47.73 -21.02
N SER A 300 -6.26 -48.34 -21.52
CA SER A 300 -6.33 -48.90 -22.86
C SER A 300 -7.24 -48.09 -23.80
N GLY A 301 -6.69 -47.70 -24.95
CA GLY A 301 -7.44 -47.09 -26.05
C GLY A 301 -8.23 -48.11 -26.88
N LYS A 302 -8.07 -49.41 -26.63
CA LYS A 302 -8.83 -50.48 -27.29
C LYS A 302 -10.30 -50.41 -26.90
N THR A 303 -11.16 -50.75 -27.85
CA THR A 303 -12.59 -50.94 -27.60
C THR A 303 -12.80 -52.37 -27.07
N PRO A 304 -13.46 -52.55 -25.90
CA PRO A 304 -13.63 -53.86 -25.28
C PRO A 304 -14.64 -54.71 -26.05
N SER A 305 -14.58 -56.03 -25.86
CA SER A 305 -15.55 -56.99 -26.40
C SER A 305 -16.93 -56.74 -25.76
N GLY A 306 -17.81 -56.03 -26.47
CA GLY A 306 -19.09 -55.52 -25.94
C GLY A 306 -19.35 -54.05 -26.28
N GLY A 307 -18.30 -53.32 -26.67
CA GLY A 307 -18.38 -51.91 -27.08
C GLY A 307 -18.40 -50.92 -25.91
N GLY A 308 -18.01 -49.67 -26.20
CA GLY A 308 -18.05 -48.57 -25.22
C GLY A 308 -16.84 -48.53 -24.27
N TRP A 309 -17.06 -47.89 -23.11
CA TRP A 309 -16.14 -47.85 -21.98
C TRP A 309 -16.28 -49.11 -21.16
N SER A 310 -15.23 -49.61 -20.52
CA SER A 310 -15.30 -50.74 -19.60
C SER A 310 -14.12 -50.72 -18.64
N GLY A 311 -14.28 -51.29 -17.46
CA GLY A 311 -13.20 -51.49 -16.51
C GLY A 311 -13.38 -52.77 -15.70
N ILE A 312 -12.27 -53.22 -15.11
CA ILE A 312 -12.27 -54.26 -14.09
C ILE A 312 -11.02 -54.11 -13.21
N ALA A 313 -11.17 -54.37 -11.91
CA ALA A 313 -10.09 -54.33 -10.95
C ALA A 313 -10.31 -55.33 -9.82
N TRP A 314 -9.22 -55.81 -9.21
CA TRP A 314 -9.31 -56.66 -8.03
C TRP A 314 -9.76 -55.84 -6.81
N ILE A 315 -10.56 -56.44 -5.93
CA ILE A 315 -11.09 -55.78 -4.75
C ILE A 315 -10.12 -55.93 -3.57
N GLY A 316 -9.76 -54.82 -2.91
CA GLY A 316 -9.02 -54.81 -1.63
C GLY A 316 -7.55 -55.23 -1.71
N VAL A 317 -6.91 -54.91 -2.84
CA VAL A 317 -5.57 -55.39 -3.19
C VAL A 317 -4.46 -54.33 -3.07
N LEU A 318 -4.72 -53.17 -2.45
CA LEU A 318 -3.65 -52.19 -2.23
C LEU A 318 -2.48 -52.86 -1.50
N CYS A 319 -1.26 -52.60 -1.98
CA CYS A 319 -0.02 -53.21 -1.49
C CYS A 319 0.12 -54.72 -1.64
N SER A 320 -0.81 -55.40 -2.34
CA SER A 320 -0.67 -56.84 -2.61
C SER A 320 0.32 -57.08 -3.75
N SER A 321 1.34 -57.90 -3.46
CA SER A 321 2.32 -58.40 -4.45
C SER A 321 2.08 -59.86 -4.84
N GLY A 322 1.17 -60.56 -4.16
CA GLY A 322 0.84 -61.95 -4.46
C GLY A 322 0.01 -62.06 -5.74
N PHE A 323 0.63 -62.54 -6.82
CA PHE A 323 -0.06 -62.84 -8.08
C PHE A 323 0.04 -64.34 -8.43
N SER A 324 -1.09 -64.98 -8.67
CA SER A 324 -1.17 -66.40 -9.04
C SER A 324 -0.88 -66.60 -10.52
N THR A 325 0.33 -67.10 -10.81
CA THR A 325 0.79 -67.44 -12.17
C THR A 325 0.46 -68.86 -12.60
N THR A 326 -0.24 -69.65 -11.76
CA THR A 326 -0.56 -71.07 -12.02
C THR A 326 -1.70 -71.29 -13.02
N ALA A 327 -2.29 -70.23 -13.58
CA ALA A 327 -3.30 -70.37 -14.64
C ALA A 327 -2.63 -70.69 -16.00
N PRO A 328 -3.30 -71.43 -16.91
CA PRO A 328 -2.74 -71.72 -18.22
C PRO A 328 -2.43 -70.46 -19.03
N THR A 329 -1.39 -70.51 -19.85
CA THR A 329 -1.10 -69.46 -20.85
C THR A 329 -2.24 -69.40 -21.88
N GLY A 330 -3.18 -68.47 -21.70
CA GLY A 330 -4.25 -68.19 -22.67
C GLY A 330 -5.60 -67.98 -22.02
N CYS A 331 -6.36 -67.03 -22.57
CA CYS A 331 -7.53 -66.49 -21.88
C CYS A 331 -8.76 -67.40 -21.80
N SER A 332 -8.82 -68.43 -22.65
CA SER A 332 -9.91 -69.41 -22.70
C SER A 332 -10.05 -70.30 -21.45
N SER A 333 -9.08 -70.24 -20.52
CA SER A 333 -9.05 -71.03 -19.28
C SER A 333 -9.34 -70.23 -18.01
N ILE A 334 -9.50 -68.90 -18.13
CA ILE A 334 -9.85 -68.01 -17.02
C ILE A 334 -11.38 -68.05 -16.87
N SER A 335 -11.90 -69.09 -16.21
CA SER A 335 -13.32 -69.15 -15.88
C SER A 335 -13.61 -68.23 -14.69
N GLY A 336 -14.04 -66.98 -14.97
CA GLY A 336 -14.92 -66.09 -14.20
C GLY A 336 -14.90 -65.98 -12.66
N SER A 337 -13.97 -66.58 -11.92
CA SER A 337 -13.97 -66.56 -10.44
C SER A 337 -12.63 -66.88 -9.78
N GLY A 338 -11.55 -67.08 -10.55
CA GLY A 338 -10.22 -67.23 -9.95
C GLY A 338 -9.72 -65.88 -9.43
N ASN A 339 -9.50 -65.75 -8.11
CA ASN A 339 -8.69 -64.63 -7.63
C ASN A 339 -7.23 -64.88 -7.98
N PHE A 340 -6.70 -64.09 -8.91
CA PHE A 340 -5.29 -64.16 -9.29
C PHE A 340 -4.43 -63.13 -8.55
N GLY A 341 -5.03 -62.24 -7.75
CA GLY A 341 -4.33 -61.34 -6.84
C GLY A 341 -3.57 -60.19 -7.48
N GLY A 342 -2.75 -59.51 -6.67
CA GLY A 342 -1.95 -58.36 -7.04
C GLY A 342 -2.73 -57.03 -7.11
N GLY A 343 -2.06 -55.93 -6.76
CA GLY A 343 -2.61 -54.57 -6.88
C GLY A 343 -2.72 -54.13 -8.34
N TYR A 344 -3.78 -54.55 -9.03
CA TYR A 344 -4.00 -54.30 -10.46
C TYR A 344 -5.44 -53.87 -10.79
N GLY A 345 -5.57 -53.00 -11.78
CA GLY A 345 -6.81 -52.61 -12.44
C GLY A 345 -6.60 -52.32 -13.94
N THR A 346 -7.67 -52.34 -14.73
CA THR A 346 -7.62 -51.99 -16.15
C THR A 346 -8.88 -51.22 -16.57
N THR A 347 -8.71 -50.27 -17.49
CA THR A 347 -9.81 -49.53 -18.11
C THR A 347 -9.63 -49.47 -19.62
N PHE A 348 -10.73 -49.62 -20.34
CA PHE A 348 -10.85 -49.65 -21.80
C PHE A 348 -11.67 -48.49 -22.34
N GLY A 349 -11.54 -48.27 -23.64
CA GLY A 349 -12.30 -47.28 -24.38
C GLY A 349 -11.71 -45.87 -24.30
N MET A 350 -10.55 -45.70 -23.66
CA MET A 350 -9.84 -44.42 -23.47
C MET A 350 -9.83 -43.62 -24.77
N SER A 351 -10.44 -42.44 -24.73
CA SER A 351 -10.68 -41.60 -25.91
C SER A 351 -9.46 -40.76 -26.25
N GLY A 352 -8.62 -40.48 -25.25
CA GLY A 352 -7.50 -39.56 -25.39
C GLY A 352 -7.95 -38.12 -25.63
N ASN A 353 -9.18 -37.77 -25.27
CA ASN A 353 -9.74 -36.45 -25.51
C ASN A 353 -10.23 -35.85 -24.18
N SER A 354 -9.68 -34.69 -23.84
CA SER A 354 -9.98 -33.93 -22.62
C SER A 354 -11.48 -33.61 -22.44
N SER A 355 -12.25 -33.62 -23.52
CA SER A 355 -13.70 -33.47 -23.52
C SER A 355 -14.43 -34.59 -22.78
N PHE A 356 -13.85 -35.80 -22.74
CA PHE A 356 -14.45 -36.97 -22.08
C PHE A 356 -13.84 -37.28 -20.72
N LEU A 357 -12.89 -36.48 -20.24
CA LEU A 357 -12.22 -36.69 -18.96
C LEU A 357 -13.18 -36.86 -17.78
N SER A 358 -14.37 -36.24 -17.80
CA SER A 358 -15.35 -36.46 -16.73
C SER A 358 -15.91 -37.89 -16.72
N ILE A 359 -16.18 -38.51 -17.87
CA ILE A 359 -16.67 -39.90 -17.93
C ILE A 359 -15.51 -40.89 -17.74
N GLU A 360 -14.35 -40.61 -18.31
CA GLU A 360 -13.13 -41.42 -18.13
C GLU A 360 -12.69 -41.43 -16.66
N ARG A 361 -12.82 -40.30 -15.98
CA ARG A 361 -12.64 -40.16 -14.54
C ARG A 361 -13.59 -41.05 -13.75
N TYR A 362 -14.86 -41.14 -14.15
CA TYR A 362 -15.81 -42.04 -13.49
C TYR A 362 -15.31 -43.48 -13.57
N VAL A 363 -14.99 -43.99 -14.78
CA VAL A 363 -14.59 -45.40 -14.95
C VAL A 363 -13.28 -45.69 -14.24
N VAL A 364 -12.24 -44.89 -14.44
CA VAL A 364 -10.94 -45.13 -13.79
C VAL A 364 -11.02 -44.95 -12.27
N GLY A 365 -11.76 -43.94 -11.80
CA GLY A 365 -12.00 -43.72 -10.38
C GLY A 365 -12.82 -44.84 -9.72
N HIS A 366 -13.76 -45.44 -10.46
CA HIS A 366 -14.54 -46.59 -10.03
C HIS A 366 -13.66 -47.84 -9.88
N GLU A 367 -12.85 -48.17 -10.90
CA GLU A 367 -11.96 -49.33 -10.84
C GLU A 367 -10.87 -49.19 -9.76
N LEU A 368 -10.34 -47.99 -9.57
CA LEU A 368 -9.48 -47.72 -8.42
C LEU A 368 -10.23 -47.96 -7.10
N GLY A 369 -11.51 -47.63 -7.03
CA GLY A 369 -12.34 -47.85 -5.84
C GLY A 369 -12.42 -49.32 -5.43
N HIS A 370 -12.43 -50.25 -6.40
CA HIS A 370 -12.27 -51.67 -6.13
C HIS A 370 -10.94 -51.98 -5.47
N ASN A 371 -9.81 -51.50 -6.02
CA ASN A 371 -8.51 -51.71 -5.38
C ASN A 371 -8.50 -51.21 -3.93
N PHE A 372 -9.21 -50.12 -3.63
CA PHE A 372 -9.42 -49.55 -2.29
C PHE A 372 -10.44 -50.32 -1.41
N ASN A 373 -10.81 -51.55 -1.80
CA ASN A 373 -11.73 -52.43 -1.10
C ASN A 373 -13.21 -52.01 -1.12
N SER A 374 -13.65 -51.23 -2.11
CA SER A 374 -15.09 -50.98 -2.30
C SER A 374 -15.67 -51.99 -3.29
N PRO A 375 -16.71 -52.77 -2.93
CA PRO A 375 -17.59 -53.39 -3.93
C PRO A 375 -18.51 -52.34 -4.58
N HIS A 376 -19.43 -52.77 -5.45
CA HIS A 376 -20.50 -51.87 -5.88
C HIS A 376 -21.48 -51.58 -4.75
N THR A 377 -22.08 -50.39 -4.77
CA THR A 377 -23.04 -49.92 -3.77
C THR A 377 -24.27 -50.80 -3.59
N HIS A 378 -24.75 -51.50 -4.63
CA HIS A 378 -25.82 -52.50 -4.51
C HIS A 378 -25.37 -53.81 -3.84
N CYS A 379 -24.08 -54.01 -3.57
CA CYS A 379 -23.49 -55.14 -2.85
C CYS A 379 -22.92 -54.77 -1.49
N TYR A 380 -23.33 -53.63 -0.92
CA TYR A 380 -22.93 -53.25 0.43
C TYR A 380 -23.75 -53.93 1.54
N GLY A 381 -24.70 -54.81 1.24
CA GLY A 381 -25.48 -55.50 2.28
C GLY A 381 -24.58 -56.37 3.17
N GLY A 382 -24.71 -56.24 4.48
CA GLY A 382 -23.91 -56.97 5.47
C GLY A 382 -22.50 -56.41 5.71
N LEU A 383 -22.07 -55.39 4.97
CA LEU A 383 -20.77 -54.74 5.15
C LEU A 383 -20.87 -53.55 6.12
N ASN A 384 -19.80 -53.28 6.88
CA ASN A 384 -19.73 -52.14 7.81
C ASN A 384 -20.93 -52.07 8.79
N GLY A 385 -21.44 -53.23 9.21
CA GLY A 385 -22.50 -53.36 10.23
C GLY A 385 -23.93 -53.06 9.76
N ASN A 386 -24.18 -52.89 8.45
CA ASN A 386 -25.52 -52.59 7.93
C ASN A 386 -25.96 -53.64 6.91
N ALA A 387 -27.12 -54.25 7.15
CA ALA A 387 -27.66 -55.34 6.33
C ALA A 387 -28.14 -54.89 4.94
N SER A 388 -28.46 -53.60 4.77
CA SER A 388 -29.00 -53.05 3.52
C SER A 388 -27.90 -52.67 2.52
N PRO A 389 -28.12 -52.90 1.22
CA PRO A 389 -27.29 -52.28 0.18
C PRO A 389 -27.46 -50.76 0.21
N ILE A 390 -26.47 -50.03 -0.32
CA ILE A 390 -26.50 -48.56 -0.37
C ILE A 390 -27.51 -48.09 -1.42
N ASP A 391 -27.58 -48.77 -2.56
CA ASP A 391 -28.58 -48.53 -3.59
C ASP A 391 -29.14 -49.85 -4.16
N GLN A 392 -30.08 -49.72 -5.09
CA GLN A 392 -30.76 -50.83 -5.75
C GLN A 392 -30.57 -50.74 -7.27
N CYS A 393 -29.48 -50.12 -7.73
CA CYS A 393 -29.33 -49.77 -9.14
C CYS A 393 -28.98 -50.96 -10.05
N TYR A 394 -28.66 -52.12 -9.48
CA TYR A 394 -28.44 -53.36 -10.21
C TYR A 394 -28.81 -54.57 -9.36
N GLY A 395 -29.49 -55.55 -9.98
CA GLY A 395 -30.02 -56.75 -9.30
C GLY A 395 -29.40 -58.07 -9.77
N GLY A 396 -28.45 -58.03 -10.71
CA GLY A 396 -27.89 -59.21 -11.38
C GLY A 396 -26.57 -59.70 -10.79
N GLU A 397 -26.12 -59.13 -9.68
CA GLU A 397 -24.78 -59.36 -9.13
C GLU A 397 -24.79 -60.27 -7.91
N THR A 398 -23.71 -61.02 -7.73
CA THR A 398 -23.46 -61.81 -6.52
C THR A 398 -22.03 -61.61 -6.06
N MET A 399 -21.83 -61.58 -4.74
CA MET A 399 -20.52 -61.36 -4.14
C MET A 399 -20.32 -62.29 -2.93
N SER A 400 -19.13 -62.87 -2.81
CA SER A 400 -18.78 -63.68 -1.64
C SER A 400 -18.50 -62.77 -0.44
N GLY A 401 -19.16 -63.02 0.70
CA GLY A 401 -18.98 -62.24 1.94
C GLY A 401 -19.81 -60.97 2.07
N ALA A 402 -20.70 -60.67 1.11
CA ALA A 402 -21.65 -59.57 1.16
C ALA A 402 -23.01 -59.96 0.54
N THR A 403 -24.06 -59.21 0.84
CA THR A 403 -25.39 -59.38 0.25
C THR A 403 -25.62 -58.32 -0.81
N CYS A 404 -25.82 -58.77 -2.05
CA CYS A 404 -26.21 -57.93 -3.17
C CYS A 404 -27.73 -57.78 -3.29
N HIS A 405 -28.18 -56.64 -3.81
CA HIS A 405 -29.56 -56.46 -4.23
C HIS A 405 -29.91 -57.48 -5.31
N SER A 406 -31.09 -58.10 -5.20
CA SER A 406 -31.55 -59.16 -6.12
C SER A 406 -32.94 -58.87 -6.70
N GLY A 407 -33.39 -57.61 -6.62
CA GLY A 407 -34.70 -57.16 -7.09
C GLY A 407 -34.64 -56.30 -8.36
N ALA A 408 -35.79 -55.73 -8.76
CA ALA A 408 -35.84 -54.77 -9.86
C ALA A 408 -34.93 -53.57 -9.58
N ALA A 409 -34.21 -53.11 -10.61
CA ALA A 409 -33.28 -52.01 -10.47
C ALA A 409 -34.04 -50.67 -10.33
N SER A 410 -33.61 -49.81 -9.40
CA SER A 410 -34.19 -48.49 -9.19
C SER A 410 -33.18 -47.48 -8.66
N LEU A 411 -33.39 -46.20 -8.98
CA LEU A 411 -32.57 -45.10 -8.46
C LEU A 411 -32.82 -44.91 -6.95
N PRO A 412 -31.78 -44.62 -6.14
CA PRO A 412 -31.91 -44.42 -4.71
C PRO A 412 -32.68 -43.13 -4.38
N GLY A 413 -33.24 -43.04 -3.16
CA GLY A 413 -33.98 -41.87 -2.68
C GLY A 413 -35.50 -41.95 -2.90
N PRO A 414 -36.25 -40.86 -2.63
CA PRO A 414 -37.68 -40.79 -2.92
C PRO A 414 -37.96 -41.19 -4.38
N PRO A 415 -39.06 -41.89 -4.66
CA PRO A 415 -39.13 -42.87 -5.74
C PRO A 415 -38.57 -42.40 -7.09
N GLY A 416 -37.39 -42.91 -7.45
CA GLY A 416 -36.81 -42.79 -8.80
C GLY A 416 -36.14 -41.45 -9.16
N ALA A 417 -35.81 -40.59 -8.19
CA ALA A 417 -35.32 -39.23 -8.47
C ALA A 417 -33.89 -38.92 -7.99
N GLY A 418 -33.21 -39.85 -7.31
CA GLY A 418 -31.82 -39.66 -6.86
C GLY A 418 -30.77 -40.16 -7.86
N SER A 419 -29.52 -40.09 -7.44
CA SER A 419 -28.33 -40.56 -8.15
C SER A 419 -27.55 -41.58 -7.31
N GLY A 420 -26.74 -42.41 -7.96
CA GLY A 420 -25.76 -43.27 -7.30
C GLY A 420 -24.44 -42.55 -7.07
N THR A 421 -23.60 -43.13 -6.21
CA THR A 421 -22.21 -42.66 -6.00
C THR A 421 -21.28 -43.12 -7.13
N LEU A 422 -20.01 -42.73 -7.06
CA LEU A 422 -18.95 -43.19 -7.98
C LEU A 422 -18.88 -44.72 -8.10
N MET A 423 -19.24 -45.45 -7.03
CA MET A 423 -19.20 -46.93 -6.99
C MET A 423 -20.53 -47.59 -7.39
N SER A 424 -21.42 -46.87 -8.07
CA SER A 424 -22.78 -47.31 -8.38
C SER A 424 -23.04 -47.60 -9.86
N TYR A 425 -24.00 -48.50 -10.11
CA TYR A 425 -24.48 -48.84 -11.45
C TYR A 425 -25.75 -48.07 -11.87
N CYS A 426 -26.11 -46.99 -11.18
CA CYS A 426 -27.30 -46.21 -11.53
C CYS A 426 -27.28 -45.64 -12.96
N HIS A 427 -26.12 -45.59 -13.61
CA HIS A 427 -25.99 -45.25 -15.03
C HIS A 427 -26.62 -46.27 -15.99
N PHE A 428 -26.93 -47.49 -15.56
CA PHE A 428 -27.73 -48.45 -16.36
C PHE A 428 -29.22 -48.09 -16.40
N LEU A 429 -29.67 -47.18 -15.54
CA LEU A 429 -31.03 -46.67 -15.54
C LEU A 429 -31.09 -45.40 -16.39
N SER A 430 -32.24 -45.16 -17.02
CA SER A 430 -32.47 -43.92 -17.79
C SER A 430 -32.38 -42.68 -16.87
N PRO A 431 -31.72 -41.57 -17.30
CA PRO A 431 -31.20 -41.30 -18.65
C PRO A 431 -29.69 -41.60 -18.83
N GLY A 432 -29.08 -42.43 -17.98
CA GLY A 432 -27.70 -42.88 -18.14
C GLY A 432 -26.74 -42.22 -17.15
N ASN A 433 -25.58 -41.76 -17.64
CA ASN A 433 -24.47 -41.25 -16.80
C ASN A 433 -24.83 -40.07 -15.88
N SER A 434 -25.92 -39.33 -16.15
CA SER A 434 -26.41 -38.30 -15.22
C SER A 434 -26.92 -38.85 -13.89
N ASN A 435 -27.18 -40.16 -13.83
CA ASN A 435 -27.59 -40.85 -12.61
C ASN A 435 -26.42 -41.17 -11.68
N ILE A 436 -25.20 -40.74 -12.00
CA ILE A 436 -24.03 -40.90 -11.13
C ILE A 436 -23.52 -39.54 -10.69
N THR A 437 -23.31 -39.41 -9.38
CA THR A 437 -22.53 -38.32 -8.81
C THR A 437 -21.08 -38.77 -8.66
N GLN A 438 -20.13 -37.95 -9.11
CA GLN A 438 -18.69 -38.26 -9.07
C GLN A 438 -18.08 -38.00 -7.69
N ILE A 439 -18.71 -38.55 -6.66
CA ILE A 439 -18.27 -38.56 -5.27
C ILE A 439 -18.37 -39.98 -4.72
N LEU A 440 -17.53 -40.33 -3.75
CA LEU A 440 -17.50 -41.69 -3.19
C LEU A 440 -18.76 -42.00 -2.36
N GLY A 441 -19.25 -41.02 -1.60
CA GLY A 441 -20.51 -41.11 -0.85
C GLY A 441 -20.62 -40.18 0.36
N ALA A 442 -19.55 -39.48 0.75
CA ALA A 442 -19.58 -38.55 1.89
C ALA A 442 -20.49 -37.36 1.57
N GLY A 443 -21.51 -37.13 2.43
CA GLY A 443 -22.49 -36.08 2.21
C GLY A 443 -23.41 -36.31 1.00
N HIS A 444 -23.38 -37.49 0.39
CA HIS A 444 -24.25 -37.83 -0.73
C HIS A 444 -25.71 -37.92 -0.24
N PRO A 445 -26.67 -37.20 -0.86
CA PRO A 445 -28.02 -37.03 -0.31
C PRO A 445 -28.94 -38.24 -0.50
N TYR A 446 -28.55 -39.21 -1.34
CA TYR A 446 -29.34 -40.41 -1.66
C TYR A 446 -28.59 -41.70 -1.33
N GLY A 447 -29.35 -42.77 -1.09
CA GLY A 447 -28.83 -44.08 -0.71
C GLY A 447 -28.84 -44.33 0.79
N VAL A 448 -28.64 -45.58 1.19
CA VAL A 448 -28.64 -45.99 2.60
C VAL A 448 -27.22 -45.86 3.16
N ALA A 449 -26.95 -44.76 3.87
CA ALA A 449 -25.65 -44.43 4.46
C ALA A 449 -24.51 -44.50 3.41
N PRO A 450 -24.56 -43.69 2.34
CA PRO A 450 -23.57 -43.73 1.25
C PRO A 450 -22.13 -43.44 1.72
N GLU A 451 -21.93 -42.75 2.84
CA GLU A 451 -20.63 -42.52 3.48
C GLU A 451 -19.89 -43.81 3.88
N ARG A 452 -20.59 -44.95 3.88
CA ARG A 452 -20.00 -46.28 4.07
C ARG A 452 -18.94 -46.62 3.02
N VAL A 453 -19.05 -46.08 1.80
CA VAL A 453 -18.05 -46.28 0.74
C VAL A 453 -16.69 -45.68 1.14
N PRO A 454 -16.56 -44.34 1.34
CA PRO A 454 -15.29 -43.76 1.75
C PRO A 454 -14.81 -44.27 3.12
N THR A 455 -15.73 -44.58 4.04
CA THR A 455 -15.36 -45.17 5.34
C THR A 455 -14.64 -46.50 5.18
N ARG A 456 -15.16 -47.40 4.33
CA ARG A 456 -14.55 -48.71 4.08
C ARG A 456 -13.19 -48.58 3.39
N MET A 457 -13.06 -47.64 2.44
CA MET A 457 -11.79 -47.35 1.78
C MET A 457 -10.74 -46.86 2.78
N LEU A 458 -11.11 -45.93 3.67
CA LEU A 458 -10.24 -45.43 4.74
C LEU A 458 -9.77 -46.54 5.70
N GLN A 459 -10.67 -47.45 6.10
CA GLN A 459 -10.33 -48.59 6.93
C GLN A 459 -9.32 -49.51 6.25
N HIS A 460 -9.49 -49.76 4.94
CA HIS A 460 -8.55 -50.55 4.17
C HIS A 460 -7.17 -49.88 4.08
N LEU A 461 -7.13 -48.57 3.81
CA LEU A 461 -5.88 -47.79 3.76
C LEU A 461 -5.14 -47.81 5.10
N ALA A 462 -5.83 -47.59 6.22
CA ALA A 462 -5.22 -47.64 7.55
C ALA A 462 -4.66 -49.04 7.87
N SER A 463 -5.39 -50.10 7.49
CA SER A 463 -4.93 -51.48 7.64
C SER A 463 -3.69 -51.76 6.77
N ARG A 464 -3.67 -51.34 5.51
CA ARG A 464 -2.52 -51.53 4.63
C ARG A 464 -1.32 -50.67 5.01
N ALA A 465 -1.53 -49.45 5.50
CA ALA A 465 -0.45 -48.59 5.97
C ALA A 465 0.25 -49.15 7.23
N SER A 466 -0.51 -49.78 8.13
CA SER A 466 0.04 -50.42 9.32
C SER A 466 0.75 -51.75 9.00
N SER A 467 0.20 -52.55 8.09
CA SER A 467 0.76 -53.87 7.72
C SER A 467 1.86 -53.80 6.67
N SER A 468 1.89 -52.77 5.82
CA SER A 468 2.81 -52.61 4.68
C SER A 468 3.34 -51.16 4.55
N PRO A 469 4.03 -50.61 5.57
CA PRO A 469 4.42 -49.20 5.63
C PRO A 469 5.41 -48.77 4.53
N SER A 470 6.16 -49.69 3.93
CA SER A 470 7.05 -49.41 2.79
C SER A 470 6.31 -49.24 1.47
N CYS A 471 5.05 -49.69 1.39
CA CYS A 471 4.20 -49.58 0.20
C CYS A 471 3.21 -48.42 0.30
N LEU A 472 2.64 -48.22 1.49
CA LEU A 472 1.66 -47.16 1.78
C LEU A 472 2.01 -46.59 3.16
N ALA A 473 2.18 -45.28 3.23
CA ALA A 473 2.41 -44.57 4.48
C ALA A 473 1.47 -43.36 4.56
N PRO A 474 1.06 -42.94 5.76
CA PRO A 474 0.44 -41.63 5.94
C PRO A 474 1.46 -40.54 5.58
N PHE A 475 1.05 -39.58 4.77
CA PHE A 475 1.74 -38.30 4.67
C PHE A 475 1.70 -37.61 6.04
N ALA A 476 2.85 -37.15 6.51
CA ALA A 476 2.85 -36.09 7.50
C ALA A 476 2.16 -34.89 6.85
N ALA A 477 1.12 -34.33 7.50
CA ALA A 477 0.47 -33.11 7.03
C ALA A 477 1.55 -32.07 6.69
N ALA A 478 1.46 -31.46 5.50
CA ALA A 478 2.39 -30.41 5.13
C ALA A 478 2.25 -29.27 6.16
N ALA A 479 3.35 -28.90 6.81
CA ALA A 479 3.30 -27.85 7.81
C ALA A 479 2.78 -26.54 7.18
N SER A 480 1.80 -25.91 7.81
CA SER A 480 1.17 -24.67 7.33
C SER A 480 1.03 -23.67 8.46
N ALA A 481 1.57 -22.48 8.28
CA ALA A 481 1.35 -21.34 9.16
C ALA A 481 0.10 -20.54 8.74
N ASP A 482 -0.30 -19.59 9.58
CA ASP A 482 -1.27 -18.53 9.27
C ASP A 482 -0.63 -17.21 9.71
N LEU A 483 0.28 -16.67 8.90
CA LEU A 483 0.92 -15.40 9.21
C LEU A 483 -0.06 -14.27 8.91
N SER A 484 0.15 -13.10 9.53
CA SER A 484 -0.60 -11.90 9.19
C SER A 484 0.25 -10.67 9.42
N ALA A 485 0.07 -9.66 8.59
CA ALA A 485 0.82 -8.41 8.66
C ALA A 485 -0.04 -7.27 9.22
N ALA A 486 0.55 -6.44 10.08
CA ALA A 486 -0.03 -5.20 10.56
C ALA A 486 1.00 -4.08 10.52
N LEU A 487 0.55 -2.84 10.30
CA LEU A 487 1.44 -1.67 10.26
C LEU A 487 0.85 -0.51 11.05
N SER A 488 1.65 0.10 11.91
CA SER A 488 1.27 1.31 12.65
C SER A 488 2.39 2.35 12.62
N ILE A 489 2.06 3.59 13.00
CA ILE A 489 3.01 4.71 13.07
C ILE A 489 2.83 5.45 14.40
N ASN A 490 3.93 5.98 14.95
CA ASN A 490 3.91 6.73 16.20
C ASN A 490 3.25 8.12 16.11
N GLN A 491 3.17 8.72 14.92
CA GLN A 491 2.67 10.07 14.71
C GLN A 491 1.74 10.13 13.48
N ASN A 492 0.45 10.36 13.74
CA ASN A 492 -0.58 10.53 12.72
C ASN A 492 -1.51 11.68 13.14
N PRO A 493 -1.51 12.84 12.44
CA PRO A 493 -0.71 13.17 11.25
C PRO A 493 0.81 13.21 11.47
N ALA A 494 1.59 13.03 10.40
CA ALA A 494 3.06 13.02 10.40
C ALA A 494 3.64 14.44 10.26
N PRO A 495 4.26 15.02 11.29
CA PRO A 495 4.83 16.36 11.24
C PRO A 495 6.12 16.41 10.43
N THR A 496 6.23 17.36 9.50
CA THR A 496 7.50 17.64 8.82
C THR A 496 8.62 18.02 9.81
N GLY A 497 9.85 17.60 9.50
CA GLY A 497 11.02 17.79 10.37
C GLY A 497 11.13 16.78 11.53
N SER A 498 10.27 15.76 11.59
CA SER A 498 10.25 14.77 12.66
C SER A 498 10.79 13.40 12.23
N ASN A 499 11.14 12.58 13.22
CA ASN A 499 11.43 11.16 13.02
C ASN A 499 10.14 10.35 13.22
N LEU A 500 9.71 9.68 12.16
CA LEU A 500 8.57 8.78 12.16
C LEU A 500 9.05 7.35 12.44
N VAL A 501 8.29 6.62 13.25
CA VAL A 501 8.58 5.22 13.58
C VAL A 501 7.41 4.36 13.11
N TYR A 502 7.65 3.56 12.08
CA TYR A 502 6.74 2.52 11.63
C TYR A 502 6.96 1.25 12.45
N THR A 503 5.90 0.63 12.95
CA THR A 503 5.95 -0.67 13.62
C THR A 503 5.26 -1.70 12.74
N ALA A 504 6.04 -2.64 12.19
CA ALA A 504 5.55 -3.74 11.38
C ALA A 504 5.33 -4.98 12.27
N THR A 505 4.06 -5.27 12.48
CA THR A 505 3.42 -6.44 13.10
C THR A 505 3.51 -7.71 12.27
N VAL A 506 4.16 -8.80 12.68
CA VAL A 506 3.79 -10.15 12.20
C VAL A 506 3.18 -10.97 13.33
N SER A 507 2.07 -11.64 13.04
CA SER A 507 1.46 -12.64 13.96
C SER A 507 1.31 -13.97 13.25
N ASN A 508 1.42 -15.08 13.99
CA ASN A 508 1.04 -16.42 13.52
C ASN A 508 -0.21 -16.86 14.29
N ALA A 509 -1.29 -17.28 13.63
CA ALA A 509 -2.51 -17.67 14.32
C ALA A 509 -2.30 -18.91 15.21
N SER A 510 -3.18 -19.11 16.19
CA SER A 510 -3.06 -20.18 17.20
C SER A 510 -3.16 -21.60 16.63
N GLY A 511 -3.63 -21.76 15.40
CA GLY A 511 -3.72 -23.04 14.69
C GLY A 511 -2.65 -23.26 13.62
N GLY A 512 -1.73 -22.29 13.41
CA GLY A 512 -0.68 -22.39 12.41
C GLY A 512 0.61 -23.02 12.95
N ASP A 513 1.36 -23.68 12.09
CA ASP A 513 2.66 -24.24 12.43
C ASP A 513 3.74 -23.16 12.63
N PRO A 514 4.79 -23.44 13.43
CA PRO A 514 5.90 -22.52 13.58
C PRO A 514 6.57 -22.17 12.25
N SER A 515 6.69 -20.88 11.94
CA SER A 515 7.28 -20.38 10.70
C SER A 515 8.33 -19.32 10.98
N THR A 516 9.38 -19.22 10.17
CA THR A 516 10.36 -18.14 10.27
C THR A 516 9.93 -16.97 9.38
N PRO A 517 9.36 -15.88 9.92
CA PRO A 517 8.78 -14.83 9.09
C PRO A 517 9.85 -13.91 8.50
N THR A 518 9.65 -13.46 7.26
CA THR A 518 10.36 -12.33 6.67
C THR A 518 9.38 -11.21 6.43
N VAL A 519 9.60 -10.07 7.09
CA VAL A 519 8.75 -8.87 6.98
C VAL A 519 9.41 -7.90 6.03
N THR A 520 8.69 -7.45 5.01
CA THR A 520 9.18 -6.48 4.03
C THR A 520 8.30 -5.24 4.07
N VAL A 521 8.88 -4.10 4.41
CA VAL A 521 8.22 -2.78 4.50
C VAL A 521 8.68 -1.90 3.36
N THR A 522 7.74 -1.41 2.55
CA THR A 522 8.00 -0.36 1.55
C THR A 522 7.77 1.00 2.20
N LEU A 523 8.81 1.83 2.20
CA LEU A 523 8.77 3.16 2.78
C LEU A 523 8.08 4.16 1.83
N PRO A 524 7.38 5.17 2.37
CA PRO A 524 6.83 6.25 1.57
C PRO A 524 7.91 7.00 0.80
N SER A 525 7.57 7.58 -0.35
CA SER A 525 8.49 8.48 -1.05
C SER A 525 8.72 9.77 -0.25
N GLY A 526 9.93 10.34 -0.35
CA GLY A 526 10.29 11.60 0.29
C GLY A 526 10.67 11.51 1.78
N VAL A 527 10.68 10.32 2.38
CA VAL A 527 11.30 10.09 3.70
C VAL A 527 12.73 9.57 3.54
N THR A 528 13.58 9.79 4.55
CA THR A 528 14.96 9.26 4.59
C THR A 528 15.05 8.14 5.62
N TYR A 529 15.45 6.94 5.19
CA TYR A 529 15.68 5.81 6.09
C TYR A 529 16.80 6.14 7.11
N SER A 530 16.55 5.86 8.39
CA SER A 530 17.53 6.05 9.47
C SER A 530 18.00 4.70 10.04
N SER A 531 17.07 3.87 10.49
CA SER A 531 17.39 2.59 11.12
C SER A 531 16.20 1.64 11.10
N ALA A 532 16.47 0.33 11.24
CA ALA A 532 15.45 -0.68 11.49
C ALA A 532 15.97 -1.67 12.53
N THR A 533 15.12 -2.02 13.49
CA THR A 533 15.46 -2.93 14.59
C THR A 533 14.27 -3.80 14.96
N GLY A 534 14.50 -5.01 15.44
CA GLY A 534 13.43 -5.87 15.97
C GLY A 534 14.04 -7.08 16.66
N SER A 535 13.53 -7.43 17.84
CA SER A 535 14.01 -8.63 18.54
C SER A 535 13.65 -9.86 17.71
N GLY A 536 14.64 -10.71 17.42
CA GLY A 536 14.47 -11.89 16.56
C GLY A 536 14.36 -11.57 15.06
N PHE A 537 14.79 -10.37 14.63
CA PHE A 537 14.92 -9.97 13.24
C PHE A 537 16.34 -9.47 12.92
N SER A 538 16.79 -9.76 11.71
CA SER A 538 17.93 -9.11 11.06
C SER A 538 17.41 -8.24 9.92
N CYS A 539 17.56 -6.92 10.04
CA CYS A 539 17.00 -5.96 9.10
C CYS A 539 18.06 -5.36 8.17
N SER A 540 17.70 -5.20 6.89
CA SER A 540 18.48 -4.50 5.87
C SER A 540 17.59 -3.55 5.08
N HIS A 541 18.16 -2.48 4.56
CA HIS A 541 17.45 -1.50 3.73
C HIS A 541 18.12 -1.36 2.37
N SER A 542 17.33 -1.40 1.30
CA SER A 542 17.76 -1.12 -0.06
C SER A 542 16.64 -0.43 -0.84
N SER A 543 16.97 0.69 -1.50
CA SER A 543 16.07 1.37 -2.45
C SER A 543 14.67 1.69 -1.93
N GLY A 544 14.53 2.10 -0.66
CA GLY A 544 13.22 2.44 -0.06
C GLY A 544 12.44 1.24 0.47
N THR A 545 13.01 0.03 0.42
CA THR A 545 12.42 -1.18 0.99
C THR A 545 13.29 -1.66 2.16
N VAL A 546 12.66 -1.93 3.30
CA VAL A 546 13.28 -2.51 4.49
C VAL A 546 12.83 -3.96 4.60
N THR A 547 13.79 -4.89 4.57
CA THR A 547 13.53 -6.32 4.75
C THR A 547 14.11 -6.76 6.08
N CYS A 548 13.25 -7.28 6.95
CA CYS A 548 13.58 -7.84 8.26
C CYS A 548 13.36 -9.35 8.24
N ALA A 549 14.44 -10.12 8.09
CA ALA A 549 14.41 -11.58 8.09
C ALA A 549 14.41 -12.11 9.52
N GLY A 550 13.47 -12.99 9.84
CA GLY A 550 13.38 -13.63 11.15
C GLY A 550 14.62 -14.50 11.42
N THR A 551 15.17 -14.41 12.62
CA THR A 551 16.33 -15.22 13.04
C THR A 551 15.93 -16.51 13.77
N SER A 552 14.63 -16.70 14.01
CA SER A 552 14.04 -17.86 14.66
C SER A 552 12.57 -18.00 14.28
N THR A 553 12.01 -19.20 14.47
CA THR A 553 10.60 -19.47 14.24
C THR A 553 9.70 -18.63 15.15
N LEU A 554 8.52 -18.29 14.65
CA LEU A 554 7.41 -17.67 15.35
C LEU A 554 6.38 -18.75 15.63
N ALA A 555 6.19 -19.09 16.91
CA ALA A 555 5.25 -20.11 17.34
C ALA A 555 3.78 -19.73 17.06
N ALA A 556 2.91 -20.73 17.02
CA ALA A 556 1.46 -20.55 16.92
C ALA A 556 0.95 -19.57 17.99
N GLY A 557 0.05 -18.67 17.60
CA GLY A 557 -0.57 -17.67 18.48
C GLY A 557 0.37 -16.56 18.96
N SER A 558 1.63 -16.52 18.49
CA SER A 558 2.61 -15.51 18.88
C SER A 558 2.70 -14.37 17.86
N ASN A 559 3.21 -13.22 18.31
CA ASN A 559 3.56 -12.11 17.44
C ASN A 559 5.00 -11.64 17.65
N ARG A 560 5.52 -10.93 16.65
CA ARG A 560 6.85 -10.31 16.67
C ARG A 560 6.78 -9.02 15.86
N SER A 561 7.53 -8.01 16.24
CA SER A 561 7.52 -6.71 15.57
C SER A 561 8.90 -6.22 15.20
N ALA A 562 8.97 -5.49 14.08
CA ALA A 562 10.12 -4.70 13.69
C ALA A 562 9.73 -3.21 13.71
N THR A 563 10.63 -2.37 14.20
CA THR A 563 10.50 -0.91 14.20
C THR A 563 11.43 -0.32 13.15
N ILE A 564 10.89 0.60 12.35
CA ILE A 564 11.60 1.26 11.26
C ILE A 564 11.51 2.76 11.47
N THR A 565 12.66 3.42 11.63
CA THR A 565 12.76 4.86 11.83
C THR A 565 13.13 5.53 10.53
N VAL A 566 12.33 6.53 10.14
CA VAL A 566 12.58 7.39 8.98
C VAL A 566 12.49 8.86 9.38
N ALA A 567 13.26 9.72 8.73
CA ALA A 567 13.16 11.16 8.88
C ALA A 567 12.26 11.75 7.79
N LEU A 568 11.24 12.52 8.17
CA LEU A 568 10.45 13.33 7.26
C LEU A 568 11.10 14.72 7.18
N PRO A 569 11.69 15.12 6.03
CA PRO A 569 12.39 16.41 5.93
C PRO A 569 11.48 17.60 6.25
N ALA A 570 12.05 18.66 6.83
CA ALA A 570 11.31 19.87 7.17
C ALA A 570 10.71 20.56 5.93
N ASN A 571 11.47 20.59 4.83
CA ASN A 571 11.06 21.16 3.54
C ASN A 571 10.31 20.16 2.64
N TYR A 572 9.66 19.14 3.21
CA TYR A 572 8.94 18.13 2.45
C TYR A 572 7.89 18.76 1.53
N SER A 573 7.97 18.45 0.24
CA SER A 573 7.09 18.95 -0.82
C SER A 573 6.42 17.82 -1.62
N GLY A 574 6.36 16.62 -1.05
CA GLY A 574 5.80 15.43 -1.67
C GLY A 574 4.27 15.34 -1.54
N ALA A 575 3.75 14.12 -1.63
CA ALA A 575 2.31 13.86 -1.52
C ALA A 575 1.76 14.24 -0.13
N ALA A 576 0.49 14.67 -0.09
CA ALA A 576 -0.19 15.04 1.15
C ALA A 576 -0.36 13.88 2.15
N ASN A 577 -0.29 12.64 1.67
CA ASN A 577 -0.30 11.43 2.49
C ASN A 577 0.94 10.59 2.20
N LEU A 578 1.60 10.12 3.25
CA LEU A 578 2.64 9.10 3.19
C LEU A 578 1.99 7.72 3.13
N SER A 579 2.27 6.96 2.08
CA SER A 579 1.80 5.57 1.94
C SER A 579 2.95 4.62 2.23
N ALA A 580 2.81 3.83 3.30
CA ALA A 580 3.71 2.73 3.62
C ALA A 580 2.95 1.41 3.48
N SER A 581 3.64 0.36 3.07
CA SER A 581 3.07 -0.99 3.02
C SER A 581 4.00 -1.99 3.67
N THR A 582 3.44 -3.06 4.21
CA THR A 582 4.19 -4.19 4.72
C THR A 582 3.61 -5.48 4.14
N THR A 583 4.50 -6.43 3.89
CA THR A 583 4.18 -7.78 3.47
C THR A 583 4.94 -8.75 4.36
N VAL A 584 4.38 -9.95 4.58
CA VAL A 584 5.07 -11.00 5.32
C VAL A 584 5.06 -12.30 4.53
N THR A 585 6.18 -13.02 4.58
CA THR A 585 6.31 -14.39 4.08
C THR A 585 6.89 -15.30 5.16
N GLY A 586 6.70 -16.61 5.04
CA GLY A 586 7.16 -17.61 6.00
C GLY A 586 8.08 -18.67 5.38
N SER A 587 8.64 -19.52 6.23
CA SER A 587 9.45 -20.69 5.83
C SER A 587 8.61 -21.94 5.52
N VAL A 588 7.31 -21.89 5.80
CA VAL A 588 6.31 -22.93 5.49
C VAL A 588 5.13 -22.28 4.75
N ALA A 589 4.29 -23.08 4.11
CA ALA A 589 3.11 -22.59 3.40
C ALA A 589 2.18 -21.83 4.36
N ASP A 590 1.44 -20.87 3.83
CA ASP A 590 0.48 -20.06 4.58
C ASP A 590 -0.93 -20.42 4.14
N ASN A 591 -1.82 -20.74 5.08
CA ASN A 591 -3.19 -21.15 4.78
C ASN A 591 -4.14 -19.96 4.50
N ASN A 592 -3.69 -18.72 4.70
CA ASN A 592 -4.49 -17.52 4.49
C ASN A 592 -3.64 -16.36 3.96
N ALA A 593 -3.07 -16.49 2.76
CA ALA A 593 -2.21 -15.46 2.18
C ALA A 593 -2.86 -14.05 2.06
N ALA A 594 -4.19 -13.92 2.15
CA ALA A 594 -4.89 -12.65 2.02
C ALA A 594 -4.61 -11.65 3.17
N ASN A 595 -4.26 -12.12 4.36
CA ASN A 595 -3.96 -11.28 5.53
C ASN A 595 -2.45 -10.92 5.65
N ASN A 596 -1.62 -11.36 4.71
CA ASN A 596 -0.17 -11.18 4.73
C ASN A 596 0.31 -9.81 4.23
N THR A 597 -0.62 -8.88 4.00
CA THR A 597 -0.32 -7.52 3.56
C THR A 597 -1.08 -6.49 4.38
N ALA A 598 -0.44 -5.36 4.67
CA ALA A 598 -1.09 -4.21 5.27
C ALA A 598 -0.55 -2.91 4.68
N THR A 599 -1.42 -1.92 4.52
CA THR A 599 -1.07 -0.59 4.02
C THR A 599 -1.49 0.47 5.03
N LEU A 600 -0.65 1.49 5.21
CA LEU A 600 -0.91 2.61 6.10
C LEU A 600 -0.76 3.92 5.34
N SER A 601 -1.84 4.70 5.31
CA SER A 601 -1.85 6.07 4.78
C SER A 601 -1.81 7.06 5.94
N THR A 602 -0.80 7.91 5.99
CA THR A 602 -0.61 8.90 7.05
C THR A 602 -0.60 10.32 6.47
N PRO A 603 -1.56 11.19 6.83
CA PRO A 603 -1.54 12.59 6.42
C PRO A 603 -0.28 13.32 6.89
N VAL A 604 0.28 14.16 6.04
CA VAL A 604 1.43 15.01 6.35
C VAL A 604 0.95 16.32 6.97
N GLN A 605 1.50 16.65 8.14
CA GLN A 605 1.33 17.95 8.78
C GLN A 605 2.55 18.84 8.47
N LEU A 606 2.35 19.78 7.55
CA LEU A 606 3.34 20.81 7.24
C LEU A 606 3.58 21.73 8.45
N ARG A 607 4.83 22.18 8.62
CA ARG A 607 5.24 23.16 9.65
C ARG A 607 6.09 24.26 9.04
N THR A 608 6.04 25.45 9.62
CA THR A 608 6.94 26.59 9.30
C THR A 608 7.79 26.95 10.52
N ASP A 609 8.84 27.74 10.36
CA ASP A 609 9.58 28.37 11.47
C ASP A 609 9.70 29.87 11.17
N LEU A 610 8.64 30.62 11.48
CA LEU A 610 8.66 32.06 11.28
C LEU A 610 9.44 32.72 12.41
N SER A 611 10.01 33.89 12.16
CA SER A 611 10.66 34.69 13.20
C SER A 611 10.56 36.17 12.89
N ALA A 612 10.47 36.98 13.94
CA ALA A 612 10.41 38.42 13.85
C ALA A 612 11.78 39.05 14.13
N ALA A 613 12.13 40.10 13.40
CA ALA A 613 13.22 41.01 13.75
C ALA A 613 12.76 42.47 13.58
N LEU A 614 13.25 43.36 14.44
CA LEU A 614 12.86 44.77 14.45
C LEU A 614 14.09 45.67 14.62
N ALA A 615 14.23 46.66 13.74
CA ALA A 615 15.29 47.66 13.78
C ALA A 615 14.73 49.07 13.59
N ILE A 616 15.51 50.08 13.99
CA ILE A 616 15.21 51.51 13.79
C ILE A 616 16.40 52.22 13.19
N ASN A 617 16.17 53.23 12.35
CA ASN A 617 17.23 54.01 11.71
C ASN A 617 17.96 54.98 12.65
N GLN A 618 17.36 55.38 13.77
CA GLN A 618 17.92 56.37 14.70
C GLN A 618 17.77 55.89 16.15
N ASN A 619 18.91 55.65 16.81
CA ASN A 619 18.98 55.28 18.21
C ASN A 619 20.19 55.99 18.87
N PRO A 620 20.00 56.96 19.78
CA PRO A 620 18.72 57.47 20.30
C PRO A 620 17.82 58.14 19.25
N ALA A 621 16.51 58.21 19.51
CA ALA A 621 15.49 58.81 18.65
C ALA A 621 15.34 60.32 18.90
N PRO A 622 15.75 61.20 17.96
CA PRO A 622 15.72 62.66 18.18
C PRO A 622 14.31 63.26 18.03
N THR A 623 13.85 64.09 18.97
CA THR A 623 12.53 64.74 18.85
C THR A 623 12.44 65.65 17.64
N GLY A 624 11.36 65.59 16.86
CA GLY A 624 11.20 66.33 15.60
C GLY A 624 11.78 65.63 14.37
N SER A 625 12.19 64.36 14.46
CA SER A 625 12.65 63.57 13.31
C SER A 625 11.59 62.56 12.83
N ASN A 626 11.80 62.05 11.62
CA ASN A 626 11.09 60.87 11.11
C ASN A 626 11.89 59.61 11.45
N LEU A 627 11.27 58.72 12.23
CA LEU A 627 11.82 57.43 12.60
C LEU A 627 11.30 56.38 11.61
N VAL A 628 12.19 55.49 11.18
CA VAL A 628 11.86 54.38 10.26
C VAL A 628 12.11 53.07 10.99
N TYR A 629 11.03 52.36 11.31
CA TYR A 629 11.07 51.00 11.81
C TYR A 629 11.15 50.02 10.65
N THR A 630 12.07 49.07 10.70
CA THR A 630 12.17 47.96 9.74
C THR A 630 11.80 46.67 10.47
N ALA A 631 10.63 46.13 10.17
CA ALA A 631 10.16 44.85 10.70
C ALA A 631 10.37 43.76 9.65
N THR A 632 11.03 42.67 10.03
CA THR A 632 11.37 41.57 9.12
C THR A 632 10.71 40.28 9.60
N VAL A 633 10.10 39.54 8.68
CA VAL A 633 9.69 38.15 8.88
C VAL A 633 10.66 37.24 8.14
N SER A 634 11.16 36.22 8.82
CA SER A 634 11.99 35.17 8.21
C SER A 634 11.32 33.82 8.38
N ASN A 635 11.41 32.94 7.39
CA ASN A 635 10.99 31.54 7.49
C ASN A 635 12.24 30.65 7.49
N ALA A 636 12.78 30.32 8.66
CA ALA A 636 14.10 29.70 8.79
C ALA A 636 14.14 28.27 8.22
N ALA A 637 13.09 27.50 8.43
CA ALA A 637 12.99 26.09 8.03
C ALA A 637 11.52 25.70 7.77
N GLY A 638 11.30 24.54 7.15
CA GLY A 638 9.96 23.97 7.00
C GLY A 638 9.32 24.20 5.62
N ALA A 639 8.00 24.16 5.60
CA ALA A 639 7.16 24.53 4.47
C ALA A 639 7.22 26.04 4.17
N GLN A 640 6.75 26.45 3.00
CA GLN A 640 6.57 27.87 2.69
C GLN A 640 5.36 28.45 3.43
N SER A 641 5.46 29.67 3.96
CA SER A 641 4.30 30.40 4.50
C SER A 641 3.60 31.13 3.36
N SER A 642 2.34 30.80 3.06
CA SER A 642 1.63 31.36 1.89
C SER A 642 1.38 32.88 2.01
N THR A 643 1.10 33.36 3.22
CA THR A 643 0.71 34.74 3.52
C THR A 643 1.29 35.14 4.88
N PRO A 644 2.61 35.31 5.01
CA PRO A 644 3.21 35.76 6.27
C PRO A 644 2.66 37.15 6.61
N THR A 645 2.32 37.37 7.86
CA THR A 645 1.80 38.66 8.34
C THR A 645 2.74 39.21 9.40
N ILE A 646 3.06 40.50 9.29
CA ILE A 646 3.78 41.26 10.32
C ILE A 646 2.77 42.21 10.97
N ALA A 647 2.70 42.24 12.30
CA ALA A 647 1.98 43.28 13.04
C ALA A 647 2.98 44.06 13.90
N LEU A 648 3.18 45.34 13.56
CA LEU A 648 4.05 46.26 14.28
C LEU A 648 3.21 47.19 15.16
N THR A 649 3.33 47.07 16.47
CA THR A 649 2.77 48.01 17.44
C THR A 649 3.70 49.22 17.56
N LEU A 650 3.17 50.40 17.25
CA LEU A 650 3.89 51.66 17.32
C LEU A 650 3.96 52.20 18.76
N PRO A 651 5.07 52.84 19.15
CA PRO A 651 5.17 53.49 20.45
C PRO A 651 4.12 54.60 20.63
N PRO A 652 3.56 54.80 21.83
CA PRO A 652 2.69 55.95 22.10
C PRO A 652 3.38 57.29 21.86
N GLY A 653 2.64 58.25 21.30
CA GLY A 653 3.09 59.63 21.08
C GLY A 653 3.88 59.86 19.79
N VAL A 654 4.02 58.86 18.92
CA VAL A 654 4.46 59.04 17.53
C VAL A 654 3.25 59.17 16.60
N THR A 655 3.43 59.79 15.43
CA THR A 655 2.39 59.88 14.40
C THR A 655 2.76 59.01 13.21
N PHE A 656 1.86 58.08 12.83
CA PHE A 656 2.05 57.26 11.64
C PHE A 656 2.08 58.11 10.37
N SER A 657 3.05 57.86 9.49
CA SER A 657 3.17 58.52 8.19
C SER A 657 2.90 57.54 7.05
N THR A 658 3.74 56.51 6.92
CA THR A 658 3.66 55.54 5.82
C THR A 658 4.10 54.16 6.26
N ALA A 659 3.62 53.14 5.56
CA ALA A 659 4.13 51.78 5.64
C ALA A 659 4.28 51.22 4.23
N THR A 660 5.44 50.64 3.93
CA THR A 660 5.77 50.07 2.63
C THR A 660 6.58 48.80 2.80
N GLY A 661 6.49 47.88 1.85
CA GLY A 661 7.28 46.65 1.83
C GLY A 661 7.05 45.90 0.54
N SER A 662 8.12 45.49 -0.15
CA SER A 662 7.97 44.70 -1.38
C SER A 662 7.27 43.37 -1.05
N GLY A 663 6.17 43.10 -1.75
CA GLY A 663 5.37 41.89 -1.50
C GLY A 663 4.53 41.93 -0.22
N PHE A 664 4.22 43.12 0.31
CA PHE A 664 3.29 43.34 1.43
C PHE A 664 2.20 44.33 1.06
N ASN A 665 0.99 44.08 1.56
CA ASN A 665 -0.07 45.08 1.68
C ASN A 665 -0.15 45.51 3.14
N CYS A 666 0.15 46.79 3.43
CA CYS A 666 0.19 47.32 4.79
C CYS A 666 -1.01 48.24 5.08
N THR A 667 -1.60 48.08 6.25
CA THR A 667 -2.66 48.94 6.78
C THR A 667 -2.31 49.40 8.20
N HIS A 668 -2.74 50.59 8.58
CA HIS A 668 -2.57 51.11 9.93
C HIS A 668 -3.93 51.32 10.58
N SER A 669 -4.10 50.79 11.79
CA SER A 669 -5.30 51.00 12.61
C SER A 669 -4.91 51.01 14.08
N SER A 670 -5.41 51.99 14.83
CA SER A 670 -5.26 52.08 16.28
C SER A 670 -3.83 51.87 16.80
N GLY A 671 -2.82 52.46 16.14
CA GLY A 671 -1.42 52.38 16.56
C GLY A 671 -0.72 51.06 16.21
N THR A 672 -1.37 50.16 15.46
CA THR A 672 -0.75 48.94 14.93
C THR A 672 -0.73 48.99 13.41
N VAL A 673 0.43 48.69 12.83
CA VAL A 673 0.61 48.52 11.39
C VAL A 673 0.66 47.04 11.06
N THR A 674 -0.31 46.57 10.28
CA THR A 674 -0.40 45.18 9.84
C THR A 674 0.00 45.10 8.37
N CYS A 675 1.06 44.36 8.08
CA CYS A 675 1.54 44.08 6.73
C CYS A 675 1.32 42.60 6.39
N THR A 676 0.38 42.32 5.49
CA THR A 676 0.07 40.96 5.02
C THR A 676 0.79 40.66 3.70
N GLY A 677 1.54 39.57 3.65
CA GLY A 677 2.30 39.16 2.49
C GLY A 677 1.41 38.82 1.30
N THR A 678 1.80 39.24 0.10
CA THR A 678 1.04 39.01 -1.15
C THR A 678 1.49 37.75 -1.91
N SER A 679 2.51 37.07 -1.41
CA SER A 679 3.09 35.86 -2.01
C SER A 679 3.77 35.00 -0.96
N ALA A 680 3.98 33.72 -1.27
CA ALA A 680 4.60 32.79 -0.36
C ALA A 680 6.04 33.20 0.03
N LEU A 681 6.39 32.96 1.29
CA LEU A 681 7.74 33.08 1.82
C LEU A 681 8.34 31.68 1.92
N ALA A 682 9.26 31.40 1.01
CA ALA A 682 9.97 30.12 0.94
C ALA A 682 10.82 29.88 2.20
N SER A 683 11.14 28.61 2.45
CA SER A 683 12.09 28.23 3.50
C SER A 683 13.47 28.87 3.26
N GLY A 684 14.15 29.28 4.32
CA GLY A 684 15.42 29.99 4.29
C GLY A 684 15.35 31.45 3.82
N SER A 685 14.14 31.98 3.54
CA SER A 685 13.97 33.34 3.00
C SER A 685 13.45 34.32 4.06
N ASN A 686 13.67 35.61 3.82
CA ASN A 686 13.12 36.70 4.64
C ASN A 686 12.45 37.77 3.77
N ARG A 687 11.61 38.60 4.41
CA ARG A 687 10.94 39.74 3.79
C ARG A 687 10.73 40.82 4.84
N ALA A 688 10.95 42.08 4.48
CA ALA A 688 10.84 43.21 5.40
C ALA A 688 9.77 44.22 4.97
N ALA A 689 9.17 44.87 5.96
CA ALA A 689 8.33 46.05 5.81
C ALA A 689 8.94 47.21 6.60
N THR A 690 8.91 48.40 6.01
CA THR A 690 9.36 49.65 6.61
C THR A 690 8.18 50.52 6.99
N VAL A 691 8.20 51.05 8.22
CA VAL A 691 7.14 51.91 8.77
C VAL A 691 7.76 53.22 9.23
N THR A 692 7.31 54.33 8.63
CA THR A 692 7.78 55.67 8.96
C THR A 692 6.80 56.33 9.93
N VAL A 693 7.32 56.86 11.04
CA VAL A 693 6.57 57.64 12.02
C VAL A 693 7.27 58.96 12.30
N ALA A 694 6.51 60.02 12.59
CA ALA A 694 7.06 61.28 13.06
C ALA A 694 7.10 61.28 14.60
N LEU A 695 8.25 61.63 15.18
CA LEU A 695 8.37 61.93 16.60
C LEU A 695 8.19 63.44 16.79
N PRO A 696 7.14 63.92 17.48
CA PRO A 696 6.90 65.35 17.67
C PRO A 696 8.08 66.06 18.32
N SER A 697 8.32 67.31 17.94
CA SER A 697 9.46 68.08 18.47
C SER A 697 9.27 68.48 19.93
N ASN A 698 8.01 68.62 20.37
CA ASN A 698 7.55 68.84 21.74
C ASN A 698 7.14 67.54 22.48
N TYR A 699 7.64 66.38 22.07
CA TYR A 699 7.33 65.10 22.70
C TYR A 699 7.54 65.13 24.22
N SER A 700 6.52 64.70 24.97
CA SER A 700 6.48 64.68 26.44
C SER A 700 6.12 63.30 27.02
N GLY A 701 6.21 62.26 26.19
CA GLY A 701 5.90 60.89 26.57
C GLY A 701 7.04 60.18 27.32
N ALA A 702 7.10 58.86 27.19
CA ALA A 702 8.09 58.03 27.87
C ALA A 702 9.52 58.32 27.38
N SER A 703 10.51 58.20 28.28
CA SER A 703 11.93 58.36 27.93
C SER A 703 12.46 57.33 26.92
N ASN A 704 11.75 56.20 26.76
CA ASN A 704 12.04 55.18 25.77
C ASN A 704 10.79 54.89 24.92
N LEU A 705 10.96 54.85 23.60
CA LEU A 705 9.96 54.38 22.66
C LEU A 705 10.00 52.84 22.61
N ALA A 706 8.92 52.20 23.05
CA ALA A 706 8.76 50.75 22.98
C ALA A 706 7.94 50.36 21.74
N ALA A 707 8.56 49.65 20.81
CA ALA A 707 7.92 49.06 19.65
C ALA A 707 8.00 47.53 19.72
N SER A 708 7.00 46.84 19.16
CA SER A 708 6.96 45.38 19.10
C SER A 708 6.46 44.92 17.74
N ALA A 709 7.16 43.98 17.12
CA ALA A 709 6.74 43.32 15.90
C ALA A 709 6.41 41.86 16.20
N THR A 710 5.23 41.42 15.82
CA THR A 710 4.83 40.00 15.84
C THR A 710 4.67 39.48 14.42
N VAL A 711 4.97 38.20 14.21
CA VAL A 711 4.79 37.54 12.91
C VAL A 711 3.88 36.33 13.03
N SER A 712 3.12 36.06 11.96
CA SER A 712 2.22 34.91 11.90
C SER A 712 2.04 34.39 10.46
N GLY A 713 1.52 33.17 10.33
CA GLY A 713 1.21 32.52 9.06
C GLY A 713 0.04 31.54 9.22
N SER A 714 -0.36 30.92 8.11
CA SER A 714 -1.48 29.95 8.06
C SER A 714 -1.11 28.51 8.45
N ILE A 715 0.19 28.21 8.47
CA ILE A 715 0.74 26.89 8.83
C ILE A 715 1.25 26.94 10.28
N THR A 716 1.14 25.82 11.00
CA THR A 716 1.64 25.71 12.37
C THR A 716 3.13 26.01 12.45
N ASP A 717 3.48 26.93 13.34
CA ASP A 717 4.87 27.30 13.62
C ASP A 717 5.53 26.29 14.56
N SER A 718 6.76 25.88 14.24
CA SER A 718 7.56 24.96 15.03
C SER A 718 8.26 25.61 16.23
N ASN A 719 8.42 26.93 16.22
CA ASN A 719 9.04 27.69 17.30
C ASN A 719 8.29 29.00 17.53
N THR A 720 7.22 29.01 18.30
CA THR A 720 6.47 30.25 18.54
C THR A 720 7.21 31.30 19.38
N ALA A 721 8.35 30.96 20.00
CA ALA A 721 9.08 31.85 20.90
C ALA A 721 9.87 32.96 20.17
N ASN A 722 10.22 32.75 18.90
CA ASN A 722 10.94 33.73 18.06
C ASN A 722 9.97 34.62 17.22
N ASN A 723 8.65 34.45 17.39
CA ASN A 723 7.64 35.18 16.62
C ASN A 723 7.38 36.60 17.10
N THR A 724 8.12 37.09 18.10
CA THR A 724 8.01 38.46 18.62
C THR A 724 9.40 39.09 18.76
N ALA A 725 9.56 40.30 18.24
CA ALA A 725 10.73 41.13 18.43
C ALA A 725 10.32 42.45 19.06
N THR A 726 10.99 42.85 20.15
CA THR A 726 10.75 44.13 20.81
C THR A 726 11.97 45.04 20.65
N LEU A 727 11.73 46.34 20.58
CA LEU A 727 12.77 47.35 20.50
C LEU A 727 12.45 48.49 21.46
N SER A 728 13.42 48.85 22.31
CA SER A 728 13.35 49.99 23.21
C SER A 728 14.38 51.03 22.77
N THR A 729 13.92 52.21 22.37
CA THR A 729 14.78 53.27 21.83
C THR A 729 14.73 54.49 22.73
N PRO A 730 15.84 54.92 23.35
CA PRO A 730 15.91 56.15 24.12
C PRO A 730 15.53 57.37 23.29
N VAL A 731 14.76 58.28 23.87
CA VAL A 731 14.39 59.56 23.26
C VAL A 731 15.48 60.58 23.54
N GLN A 732 15.99 61.22 22.50
CA GLN A 732 16.91 62.36 22.59
C GLN A 732 16.12 63.66 22.41
N LEU A 733 15.89 64.35 23.52
CA LEU A 733 15.26 65.67 23.53
C LEU A 733 16.15 66.70 22.83
N ARG A 734 15.55 67.57 22.02
CA ARG A 734 16.22 68.64 21.28
C ARG A 734 15.56 69.99 21.51
N THR A 735 16.36 71.04 21.61
CA THR A 735 15.93 72.44 21.69
C THR A 735 16.68 73.28 20.66
N ASP A 736 16.23 74.51 20.41
CA ASP A 736 16.89 75.48 19.54
C ASP A 736 16.84 76.84 20.24
N LEU A 737 17.83 77.09 21.08
CA LEU A 737 17.97 78.37 21.74
C LEU A 737 18.65 79.34 20.78
N SER A 738 18.35 80.62 20.91
CA SER A 738 19.10 81.69 20.26
C SER A 738 19.09 82.93 21.14
N VAL A 739 20.04 83.83 20.90
CA VAL A 739 20.16 85.06 21.66
C VAL A 739 20.12 86.28 20.74
N ALA A 740 19.35 87.29 21.13
CA ALA A 740 19.38 88.61 20.52
C ALA A 740 19.89 89.65 21.51
N LEU A 741 20.73 90.57 21.04
CA LEU A 741 21.33 91.65 21.83
C LEU A 741 21.02 92.99 21.19
N SER A 742 20.45 93.91 21.96
CA SER A 742 20.20 95.30 21.55
C SER A 742 20.58 96.30 22.64
N ILE A 743 20.71 97.57 22.26
CA ILE A 743 20.97 98.69 23.16
C ILE A 743 19.95 99.80 22.90
N ASN A 744 19.56 100.54 23.92
CA ASN A 744 18.58 101.64 23.80
C ASN A 744 19.11 102.87 23.06
N LEU A 745 20.42 103.16 23.14
CA LEU A 745 21.06 104.32 22.51
C LEU A 745 22.22 103.86 21.62
N ASN A 746 22.13 104.17 20.32
CA ASN A 746 23.15 103.89 19.33
C ASN A 746 23.17 105.00 18.26
N PRO A 747 24.18 105.89 18.23
CA PRO A 747 25.39 105.93 19.08
C PRO A 747 25.10 106.10 20.58
N ALA A 748 26.08 105.74 21.42
CA ALA A 748 25.98 105.81 22.88
C ALA A 748 26.64 107.10 23.41
N PRO A 749 25.88 108.10 23.89
CA PRO A 749 26.46 109.34 24.38
C PRO A 749 27.15 109.15 25.74
N VAL A 750 28.32 109.77 25.92
CA VAL A 750 28.99 109.80 27.23
C VAL A 750 28.11 110.44 28.30
N GLY A 751 28.21 109.95 29.54
CA GLY A 751 27.36 110.39 30.65
C GLY A 751 25.95 109.80 30.66
N SER A 752 25.53 109.07 29.62
CA SER A 752 24.16 108.55 29.51
C SER A 752 24.00 107.14 30.11
N PRO A 753 22.84 106.82 30.71
CA PRO A 753 22.49 105.45 31.06
C PRO A 753 22.19 104.64 29.79
N LEU A 754 22.90 103.53 29.64
CA LEU A 754 22.71 102.57 28.56
C LEU A 754 22.00 101.33 29.11
N THR A 755 21.02 100.83 28.36
CA THR A 755 20.30 99.60 28.68
C THR A 755 20.55 98.59 27.58
N TYR A 756 21.32 97.55 27.90
CA TYR A 756 21.43 96.36 27.05
C TYR A 756 20.22 95.46 27.30
N THR A 757 19.54 95.06 26.22
CA THR A 757 18.46 94.06 26.29
C THR A 757 18.94 92.77 25.67
N VAL A 758 19.00 91.72 26.48
CA VAL A 758 19.43 90.37 26.09
C VAL A 758 18.21 89.47 26.06
N THR A 759 17.86 88.94 24.89
CA THR A 759 16.65 88.14 24.70
C THR A 759 17.01 86.71 24.37
N ALA A 760 16.65 85.77 25.25
CA ALA A 760 16.65 84.35 24.94
C ALA A 760 15.41 84.03 24.11
N ILE A 761 15.56 83.30 23.02
CA ILE A 761 14.47 82.83 22.16
C ILE A 761 14.62 81.31 22.07
N ASN A 762 13.56 80.56 22.37
CA ASN A 762 13.47 79.15 22.05
C ASN A 762 12.59 79.03 20.80
N MET A 763 13.12 78.54 19.69
CA MET A 763 12.39 78.53 18.41
C MET A 763 11.15 77.60 18.45
N VAL A 764 10.20 77.82 17.52
CA VAL A 764 8.80 77.31 17.56
C VAL A 764 8.66 75.78 17.72
N ALA A 765 9.71 75.00 17.46
CA ALA A 765 9.71 73.55 17.54
C ALA A 765 10.57 72.97 18.69
N GLY A 766 11.22 73.77 19.55
CA GLY A 766 12.11 73.25 20.58
C GLY A 766 11.41 72.67 21.82
N GLN A 767 12.05 71.70 22.48
CA GLN A 767 11.68 71.29 23.83
C GLN A 767 11.77 72.48 24.80
N PRO A 768 10.86 72.59 25.78
CA PRO A 768 10.97 73.60 26.82
C PRO A 768 12.31 73.51 27.54
N SER A 769 13.00 74.63 27.68
CA SER A 769 14.36 74.68 28.23
C SER A 769 14.46 75.69 29.37
N THR A 770 15.53 75.60 30.16
CA THR A 770 15.86 76.53 31.24
C THR A 770 17.11 77.33 30.83
N PRO A 771 16.97 78.35 29.96
CA PRO A 771 18.12 79.05 29.41
C PRO A 771 18.86 79.84 30.49
N THR A 772 20.18 79.88 30.36
CA THR A 772 21.07 80.79 31.09
C THR A 772 21.59 81.82 30.10
N LEU A 773 21.38 83.11 30.40
CA LEU A 773 21.89 84.22 29.61
C LEU A 773 23.15 84.77 30.24
N THR A 774 24.14 85.08 29.41
CA THR A 774 25.35 85.81 29.81
C THR A 774 25.52 87.03 28.92
N LEU A 775 25.96 88.14 29.50
CA LEU A 775 26.32 89.37 28.81
C LEU A 775 27.69 89.82 29.30
N SER A 776 28.66 89.89 28.40
CA SER A 776 29.94 90.57 28.64
C SER A 776 29.75 92.06 28.38
N LEU A 777 29.96 92.87 29.41
CA LEU A 777 29.85 94.32 29.31
C LEU A 777 31.08 94.90 28.61
N PRO A 778 30.92 95.98 27.84
CA PRO A 778 32.06 96.71 27.28
C PRO A 778 32.99 97.20 28.37
N VAL A 779 34.29 97.28 28.07
CA VAL A 779 35.26 97.90 28.99
C VAL A 779 34.93 99.39 29.16
N GLY A 780 34.95 99.88 30.40
CA GLY A 780 34.78 101.30 30.73
C GLY A 780 33.33 101.76 30.98
N VAL A 781 32.34 100.87 30.92
CA VAL A 781 31.00 101.14 31.49
C VAL A 781 30.95 100.70 32.95
N SER A 782 30.13 101.36 33.77
CA SER A 782 29.86 100.93 35.15
C SER A 782 28.49 100.25 35.27
N PHE A 783 28.46 99.01 35.76
CA PHE A 783 27.22 98.29 36.04
C PHE A 783 26.35 99.03 37.06
N GLN A 784 25.06 99.20 36.77
CA GLN A 784 24.10 99.79 37.71
C GLN A 784 23.12 98.74 38.24
N SER A 785 22.43 98.06 37.35
CA SER A 785 21.42 97.05 37.70
C SER A 785 21.20 96.06 36.56
N ALA A 786 20.71 94.87 36.90
CA ALA A 786 20.18 93.93 35.94
C ALA A 786 18.87 93.35 36.46
N SER A 787 17.88 93.21 35.59
CA SER A 787 16.59 92.63 35.93
C SER A 787 16.00 91.88 34.73
N GLY A 788 15.19 90.87 35.01
CA GLY A 788 14.47 90.12 33.98
C GLY A 788 13.36 89.31 34.63
N SER A 789 12.18 89.28 34.03
CA SER A 789 11.06 88.52 34.59
C SER A 789 11.40 87.03 34.61
N GLY A 790 11.41 86.43 35.80
CA GLY A 790 11.81 85.03 36.03
C GLY A 790 13.32 84.78 36.05
N TYR A 791 14.16 85.80 35.86
CA TYR A 791 15.61 85.67 35.96
C TYR A 791 16.15 86.26 37.27
N ASN A 792 17.14 85.57 37.84
CA ASN A 792 18.03 86.08 38.87
C ASN A 792 19.35 86.47 38.19
N CYS A 793 19.59 87.79 38.05
CA CYS A 793 20.78 88.32 37.39
C CYS A 793 21.84 88.74 38.41
N THR A 794 23.07 88.32 38.19
CA THR A 794 24.23 88.68 39.02
C THR A 794 25.34 89.26 38.15
N HIS A 795 26.05 90.25 38.66
CA HIS A 795 27.21 90.85 37.98
C HIS A 795 28.49 90.47 38.73
N SER A 796 29.47 89.95 37.99
CA SER A 796 30.81 89.66 38.51
C SER A 796 31.84 89.79 37.40
N GLY A 797 32.96 90.44 37.68
CA GLY A 797 34.10 90.51 36.75
C GLY A 797 33.79 91.08 35.36
N GLY A 798 32.83 92.01 35.23
CA GLY A 798 32.45 92.60 33.95
C GLY A 798 31.46 91.77 33.12
N ALA A 799 30.96 90.66 33.65
CA ALA A 799 29.91 89.86 33.03
C ALA A 799 28.63 89.84 33.89
N VAL A 800 27.48 89.92 33.24
CA VAL A 800 26.17 89.71 33.85
C VAL A 800 25.66 88.33 33.47
N THR A 801 25.34 87.51 34.47
CA THR A 801 24.78 86.17 34.28
C THR A 801 23.37 86.13 34.86
N CYS A 802 22.39 85.82 34.01
CA CYS A 802 20.98 85.68 34.38
C CYS A 802 20.57 84.20 34.32
N THR A 803 20.18 83.66 35.47
CA THR A 803 19.78 82.25 35.68
C THR A 803 18.39 82.17 36.32
N GLY A 804 17.86 80.96 36.56
CA GLY A 804 16.65 80.78 37.37
C GLY A 804 15.32 80.87 36.62
N LEU A 805 15.32 81.07 35.30
CA LEU A 805 14.10 80.94 34.50
C LEU A 805 13.60 79.49 34.55
N SER A 806 12.39 79.29 35.05
CA SER A 806 11.81 77.96 35.28
C SER A 806 11.50 77.20 34.00
N THR A 807 11.09 77.88 32.93
CA THR A 807 10.90 77.30 31.60
C THR A 807 10.78 78.40 30.53
N LEU A 808 11.35 78.14 29.35
CA LEU A 808 11.10 78.87 28.11
C LEU A 808 10.50 77.88 27.10
N ALA A 809 9.19 77.98 26.89
CA ALA A 809 8.48 77.14 25.93
C ALA A 809 8.97 77.39 24.49
N GLY A 810 8.88 76.38 23.62
CA GLY A 810 9.15 76.54 22.19
C GLY A 810 8.28 77.64 21.58
N GLY A 811 8.89 78.48 20.75
CA GLY A 811 8.28 79.67 20.14
C GLY A 811 8.19 80.88 21.05
N SER A 812 8.68 80.80 22.29
CA SER A 812 8.65 81.90 23.24
C SER A 812 10.00 82.60 23.34
N SER A 813 9.97 83.88 23.73
CA SER A 813 11.15 84.67 24.04
C SER A 813 11.07 85.28 25.44
N ARG A 814 12.21 85.43 26.11
CA ARG A 814 12.31 86.12 27.40
C ARG A 814 13.56 87.00 27.44
N ALA A 815 13.35 88.27 27.78
CA ALA A 815 14.42 89.26 27.87
C ALA A 815 14.86 89.52 29.32
N ALA A 816 16.14 89.87 29.46
CA ALA A 816 16.73 90.52 30.61
C ALA A 816 17.31 91.87 30.19
N SER A 817 17.13 92.90 31.02
CA SER A 817 17.65 94.24 30.84
C SER A 817 18.84 94.47 31.78
N VAL A 818 19.91 95.02 31.24
CA VAL A 818 21.13 95.36 31.98
C VAL A 818 21.42 96.84 31.80
N ASN A 819 21.28 97.60 32.89
CA ASN A 819 21.56 99.02 32.92
C ASN A 819 23.01 99.27 33.33
N VAL A 820 23.72 100.05 32.53
CA VAL A 820 25.08 100.51 32.78
C VAL A 820 25.14 102.03 32.59
N LEU A 821 26.11 102.68 33.22
CA LEU A 821 26.44 104.08 32.93
C LEU A 821 27.69 104.10 32.04
N LEU A 822 27.63 104.87 30.95
CA LEU A 822 28.83 105.30 30.25
C LEU A 822 29.34 106.58 30.96
N PRO A 823 30.50 106.58 31.64
CA PRO A 823 30.96 107.76 32.37
C PRO A 823 31.16 108.99 31.47
N ALA A 824 30.89 110.19 31.99
CA ALA A 824 31.08 111.43 31.22
C ALA A 824 32.56 111.68 30.83
N ASN A 825 33.50 111.12 31.59
CA ASN A 825 34.94 111.17 31.34
C ASN A 825 35.47 109.90 30.64
N TYR A 826 34.62 109.13 29.95
CA TYR A 826 35.03 107.93 29.24
C TYR A 826 36.11 108.26 28.19
N ALA A 827 37.29 107.67 28.33
CA ALA A 827 38.44 107.83 27.42
C ALA A 827 38.84 106.49 26.76
N GLY A 828 37.90 105.55 26.68
CA GLY A 828 38.12 104.21 26.13
C GLY A 828 37.97 104.14 24.60
N SER A 829 37.71 102.94 24.09
CA SER A 829 37.49 102.67 22.66
C SER A 829 36.33 103.48 22.09
N ALA A 830 36.47 103.95 20.83
CA ALA A 830 35.42 104.64 20.08
C ALA A 830 34.18 103.76 19.80
N ASN A 831 34.29 102.44 19.99
CA ASN A 831 33.18 101.50 19.94
C ASN A 831 33.11 100.66 21.21
N LEU A 832 31.94 100.65 21.84
CA LEU A 832 31.60 99.72 22.91
C LEU A 832 31.31 98.35 22.30
N SER A 833 32.06 97.34 22.70
CA SER A 833 31.85 95.95 22.29
C SER A 833 31.17 95.17 23.41
N ALA A 834 29.94 94.73 23.17
CA ALA A 834 29.21 93.83 24.06
C ALA A 834 28.96 92.49 23.36
N SER A 835 28.98 91.40 24.11
CA SER A 835 28.62 90.07 23.58
C SER A 835 27.72 89.34 24.55
N ALA A 836 26.65 88.75 24.02
CA ALA A 836 25.73 87.91 24.75
C ALA A 836 25.82 86.46 24.29
N ALA A 837 25.58 85.54 25.21
CA ALA A 837 25.41 84.12 24.90
C ALA A 837 24.23 83.52 25.67
N VAL A 838 23.58 82.53 25.06
CA VAL A 838 22.57 81.69 25.70
C VAL A 838 23.04 80.24 25.75
N SER A 839 22.72 79.55 26.84
CA SER A 839 23.02 78.13 27.02
C SER A 839 21.87 77.41 27.73
N GLY A 840 21.80 76.09 27.61
CA GLY A 840 20.80 75.25 28.26
C GLY A 840 21.30 73.83 28.46
N THR A 841 20.49 72.98 29.11
CA THR A 841 20.85 71.58 29.43
C THR A 841 20.38 70.56 28.39
N ILE A 842 19.45 70.94 27.51
CA ILE A 842 18.95 70.12 26.40
C ILE A 842 19.84 70.35 25.17
N LEU A 843 20.09 69.31 24.37
CA LEU A 843 20.90 69.40 23.15
C LEU A 843 20.33 70.47 22.20
N ASP A 844 21.14 71.48 21.93
CA ASP A 844 20.84 72.54 20.98
C ASP A 844 21.18 72.12 19.55
N ILE A 845 20.22 72.24 18.64
CA ILE A 845 20.37 71.82 17.24
C ILE A 845 21.08 72.84 16.36
N SER A 846 21.24 74.08 16.81
CA SER A 846 21.73 75.19 15.99
C SER A 846 22.68 76.12 16.75
N SER A 847 23.66 75.57 17.47
CA SER A 847 24.60 76.33 18.32
C SER A 847 25.24 77.63 17.76
N ALA A 848 25.27 77.83 16.43
CA ALA A 848 25.73 79.08 15.82
C ALA A 848 24.89 80.32 16.18
N ASN A 849 23.61 80.16 16.55
CA ASN A 849 22.71 81.25 16.94
C ASN A 849 22.73 81.53 18.47
N ASN A 850 23.59 80.83 19.22
CA ASN A 850 23.68 80.96 20.68
C ASN A 850 24.56 82.10 21.16
N THR A 851 25.13 82.89 20.25
CA THR A 851 25.91 84.07 20.57
C THR A 851 25.50 85.25 19.71
N ALA A 852 25.46 86.45 20.30
CA ALA A 852 25.26 87.71 19.59
C ALA A 852 26.28 88.75 20.06
N ALA A 853 26.84 89.52 19.13
CA ALA A 853 27.74 90.63 19.45
C ALA A 853 27.15 91.95 18.95
N LEU A 854 27.39 93.01 19.71
CA LEU A 854 26.95 94.36 19.38
C LEU A 854 28.12 95.33 19.53
N SER A 855 28.40 96.07 18.45
CA SER A 855 29.35 97.18 18.44
C SER A 855 28.57 98.49 18.36
N THR A 856 28.74 99.34 19.37
CA THR A 856 28.02 100.62 19.47
C THR A 856 29.03 101.77 19.46
N PRO A 857 29.00 102.68 18.47
CA PRO A 857 29.83 103.88 18.47
C PRO A 857 29.56 104.75 19.70
N VAL A 858 30.62 105.30 20.27
CA VAL A 858 30.54 106.28 21.36
C VAL A 858 30.36 107.67 20.78
N GLU A 859 29.36 108.39 21.25
CA GLU A 859 29.12 109.79 20.91
C GLU A 859 29.74 110.68 21.99
N PHE A 860 30.77 111.44 21.59
CA PHE A 860 31.39 112.45 22.43
C PHE A 860 30.69 113.80 22.22
N PRO A 861 30.67 114.69 23.23
CA PRO A 861 30.11 116.02 23.07
C PRO A 861 30.80 116.74 21.91
N GLY A 862 30.01 117.39 21.05
CA GLY A 862 30.56 118.26 20.01
C GLY A 862 31.35 119.42 20.62
N PRO A 863 32.30 120.02 19.88
CA PRO A 863 33.14 121.12 20.39
C PRO A 863 32.38 122.37 20.86
N ASP A 864 31.08 122.50 20.58
CA ASP A 864 30.26 123.68 20.93
C ASP A 864 29.60 123.64 22.33
N ASP A 865 29.56 122.49 23.03
CA ASP A 865 28.87 122.37 24.33
C ASP A 865 29.76 122.63 25.56
N LEU A 866 31.06 122.91 25.38
CA LEU A 866 31.98 123.25 26.49
C LEU A 866 31.99 124.74 26.87
N PHE A 867 31.21 125.61 26.20
CA PHE A 867 31.22 127.05 26.45
C PHE A 867 29.94 127.65 27.04
N ALA A 868 28.90 126.86 27.32
CA ALA A 868 27.66 127.35 27.90
C ALA A 868 27.59 127.07 29.42
N ASN A 869 28.46 127.72 30.19
CA ASN A 869 28.25 128.29 31.55
C ASN A 869 29.60 128.49 32.28
N GLY A 870 30.21 129.69 32.13
CA GLY A 870 31.38 130.17 32.91
C GLY A 870 31.06 130.41 34.40
N PHE A 871 31.94 130.84 35.31
CA PHE A 871 33.27 131.47 35.35
C PHE A 871 33.95 130.95 36.66
N GLU A 872 35.27 130.88 36.87
CA GLU A 872 36.35 131.89 36.77
C GLU A 872 37.61 131.39 36.04
#